data_AF-A0A957QA60-F1
#
_entry.id   AF-A0A957QA60-F1
#
_cell.length_a   1.000
_cell.length_b   1.000
_cell.length_c   1.000
_cell.angle_alpha   90.00
_cell.angle_beta   90.00
_cell.angle_gamma   90.00
#
_symmetry.space_group_name_H-M   'P 1'
#
loop_
_entity.id
_entity.type
_entity.pdbx_description
1 polymer ?
#
loop_
_entity_poly.entity_id
_entity_poly.type
_entity_poly.pdbx_seq_one_letter_code
_entity_poly.pdbx_strand_id
1 'polypeptide(L)'
;TRIYEAAAAQQIFLGPAFQWLADIRVGEKKAIAKLTRPPSIGSLHGHLLQPGLLDACLQATGVTILDQDAKEPVLPFTISEMYHYAQATGQAWWCYLQEVEDHRWNIYLLDENGMVLVKIVGFEGRVAPREALHLAPAWHDWFYQRVWRPQPLAQPANRPIPGSYLIIADRGGLGATLAKALHGRGLQCLLVDYGLEYSKPATASKDVVPEQYQTVTINPRIPEHSYQLIHELQSTDWPTLSRVLYFSPDAPADSVPQKAITLNVGLLHLVQALMEADLAPALTVVTENAQVIDGQESINDCDASLWGLAQTIAAEYPELKCKRIDVTAETEISRLLAELQTEEQQVESQVALRQGERYVARLIPSHEHLEPPEQSPIKPEGSYLLTGGLGGIGLQVAQQLAAEGAGHLVLAGRRGVSTKETQDVIQRLEAEGTKVHVIQADVTVESEVEQLLAACPKPLHGIIHMAGVLDDGVLSRQTTARFEKVMAPKVNGAWYLHCLTQDTPLDFFICFSSNASLLEEGGQGNYVAANTFLDSLMQHRRAMGLPGLSINWGAWADVGMAADLIQQMPQQGLDAIPLEVGREIVTALIANELKSNNQTGQIAAMPVNWARYLSHFVTVPSLLAEFSSKQTSAANGSTLMLRRELEAVRPRERAQRILAYLQEELCSVLMLSQPPMPQQGFLEMGMDSLMIVEFRNRLQTALDMKLPSTLLFKYPSLEELTEHL
;
A
#
# COMPACT_ATOMS: atom_id res chain seq x y z
N THR A 1 -18.99 -39.10 0.07
CA THR A 1 -20.23 -39.83 0.46
C THR A 1 -21.40 -39.15 -0.21
N ARG A 2 -22.50 -39.86 -0.53
CA ARG A 2 -23.67 -39.31 -1.23
C ARG A 2 -24.25 -38.02 -0.60
N ILE A 3 -24.01 -37.81 0.69
CA ILE A 3 -24.42 -36.63 1.45
C ILE A 3 -23.66 -35.37 1.02
N TYR A 4 -22.33 -35.43 0.90
CA TYR A 4 -21.54 -34.28 0.44
C TYR A 4 -21.70 -34.03 -1.06
N GLU A 5 -21.98 -35.06 -1.84
CA GLU A 5 -22.36 -34.92 -3.26
C GLU A 5 -23.71 -34.19 -3.41
N ALA A 6 -24.69 -34.49 -2.55
CA ALA A 6 -25.97 -33.79 -2.52
C ALA A 6 -25.83 -32.33 -2.03
N ALA A 7 -24.97 -32.07 -1.04
CA ALA A 7 -24.66 -30.71 -0.60
C ALA A 7 -23.95 -29.89 -1.69
N ALA A 8 -23.00 -30.49 -2.41
CA ALA A 8 -22.33 -29.87 -3.56
C ALA A 8 -23.31 -29.56 -4.71
N ALA A 9 -24.32 -30.40 -4.94
CA ALA A 9 -25.38 -30.13 -5.90
C ALA A 9 -26.26 -28.92 -5.50
N GLN A 10 -26.22 -28.50 -4.23
CA GLN A 10 -26.83 -27.29 -3.69
C GLN A 10 -25.82 -26.15 -3.50
N GLN A 11 -24.63 -26.25 -4.12
CA GLN A 11 -23.52 -25.27 -4.04
C GLN A 11 -22.93 -25.07 -2.64
N ILE A 12 -23.13 -26.02 -1.72
CA ILE A 12 -22.49 -26.02 -0.40
C ILE A 12 -21.22 -26.87 -0.49
N PHE A 13 -20.05 -26.23 -0.52
CA PHE A 13 -18.75 -26.89 -0.61
C PHE A 13 -18.04 -26.93 0.74
N LEU A 14 -17.93 -28.12 1.32
CA LEU A 14 -17.16 -28.36 2.55
C LEU A 14 -15.79 -28.95 2.19
N GLY A 15 -14.71 -28.30 2.63
CA GLY A 15 -13.35 -28.77 2.40
C GLY A 15 -13.06 -30.12 3.09
N PRO A 16 -12.01 -30.87 2.68
CA PRO A 16 -11.74 -32.22 3.20
C PRO A 16 -11.61 -32.33 4.72
N ALA A 17 -11.12 -31.27 5.38
CA ALA A 17 -11.02 -31.18 6.84
C ALA A 17 -12.37 -31.15 7.59
N PHE A 18 -13.48 -30.89 6.89
CA PHE A 18 -14.84 -30.77 7.44
C PHE A 18 -15.78 -31.89 6.97
N GLN A 19 -15.27 -32.90 6.25
CA GLN A 19 -16.04 -34.03 5.74
C GLN A 19 -16.01 -35.26 6.66
N TRP A 20 -16.54 -35.14 7.88
CA TRP A 20 -16.48 -36.21 8.89
C TRP A 20 -17.67 -37.20 8.81
N LEU A 21 -18.76 -36.86 8.11
CA LEU A 21 -19.98 -37.67 8.07
C LEU A 21 -19.84 -38.85 7.10
N ALA A 22 -19.81 -40.06 7.66
CA ALA A 22 -19.63 -41.30 6.91
C ALA A 22 -20.96 -41.93 6.49
N ASP A 23 -21.95 -41.94 7.38
CA ASP A 23 -23.28 -42.51 7.16
C ASP A 23 -24.31 -41.82 8.08
N ILE A 24 -25.58 -41.83 7.70
CA ILE A 24 -26.66 -41.32 8.55
C ILE A 24 -27.95 -42.10 8.31
N ARG A 25 -28.68 -42.37 9.38
CA ARG A 25 -30.01 -42.97 9.35
C ARG A 25 -31.00 -42.04 10.01
N VAL A 26 -32.02 -41.67 9.27
CA VAL A 26 -33.06 -40.75 9.71
C VAL A 26 -34.33 -41.55 10.03
N GLY A 27 -35.00 -41.18 11.12
CA GLY A 27 -36.31 -41.66 11.52
C GLY A 27 -37.18 -40.49 11.97
N GLU A 28 -38.38 -40.79 12.49
CA GLU A 28 -39.31 -39.74 12.93
C GLU A 28 -38.73 -38.93 14.10
N LYS A 29 -38.44 -37.64 13.85
CA LYS A 29 -37.84 -36.68 14.81
C LYS A 29 -36.50 -37.09 15.42
N LYS A 30 -35.82 -38.08 14.83
CA LYS A 30 -34.58 -38.65 15.37
C LYS A 30 -33.66 -39.05 14.24
N ALA A 31 -32.35 -38.92 14.43
CA ALA A 31 -31.38 -39.49 13.51
C ALA A 31 -30.14 -39.98 14.24
N ILE A 32 -29.42 -40.89 13.59
CA ILE A 32 -28.12 -41.35 14.06
C ILE A 32 -27.12 -41.29 12.91
N ALA A 33 -26.06 -40.51 13.11
CA ALA A 33 -24.98 -40.29 12.16
C ALA A 33 -23.70 -41.00 12.64
N LYS A 34 -23.01 -41.67 11.72
CA LYS A 34 -21.66 -42.18 11.94
C LYS A 34 -20.66 -41.15 11.46
N LEU A 35 -19.76 -40.74 12.35
CA LEU A 35 -18.70 -39.79 12.07
C LEU A 35 -17.36 -40.52 12.06
N THR A 36 -16.51 -40.24 11.09
CA THR A 36 -15.15 -40.79 10.97
C THR A 36 -14.17 -39.68 10.73
N ARG A 37 -12.98 -39.80 11.31
CA ARG A 37 -11.91 -38.83 11.13
C ARG A 37 -11.46 -38.77 9.66
N PRO A 38 -11.46 -37.58 9.02
CA PRO A 38 -10.97 -37.43 7.67
C PRO A 38 -9.47 -37.71 7.58
N PRO A 39 -8.98 -38.28 6.47
CA PRO A 39 -7.54 -38.49 6.24
C PRO A 39 -6.70 -37.20 6.31
N SER A 40 -7.31 -36.04 6.01
CA SER A 40 -6.67 -34.74 6.07
C SER A 40 -6.37 -34.25 7.49
N ILE A 41 -6.92 -34.89 8.52
CA ILE A 41 -6.71 -34.51 9.93
C ILE A 41 -5.65 -35.43 10.54
N GLY A 42 -4.42 -34.92 10.71
CA GLY A 42 -3.25 -35.67 11.17
C GLY A 42 -3.13 -35.89 12.69
N SER A 43 -3.70 -35.01 13.52
CA SER A 43 -3.80 -35.21 14.98
C SER A 43 -5.08 -34.62 15.57
N LEU A 44 -5.59 -35.22 16.67
CA LEU A 44 -6.69 -34.63 17.46
C LEU A 44 -6.18 -33.84 18.68
N HIS A 45 -4.87 -33.86 18.95
CA HIS A 45 -4.25 -33.24 20.13
C HIS A 45 -4.41 -31.70 20.11
N GLY A 46 -4.44 -31.09 21.30
CA GLY A 46 -4.52 -29.64 21.48
C GLY A 46 -5.93 -29.04 21.40
N HIS A 47 -6.95 -29.85 21.12
CA HIS A 47 -8.34 -29.42 21.07
C HIS A 47 -9.17 -30.19 22.08
N LEU A 48 -10.03 -29.50 22.84
CA LEU A 48 -11.01 -30.14 23.72
C LEU A 48 -12.01 -30.96 22.89
N LEU A 49 -12.46 -30.39 21.78
CA LEU A 49 -13.26 -31.02 20.73
C LEU A 49 -12.79 -30.46 19.38
N GLN A 50 -12.58 -31.34 18.40
CA GLN A 50 -12.14 -30.90 17.07
C GLN A 50 -13.24 -30.05 16.40
N PRO A 51 -12.92 -28.88 15.82
CA PRO A 51 -13.90 -28.02 15.17
C PRO A 51 -14.69 -28.76 14.08
N GLY A 52 -14.02 -29.53 13.22
CA GLY A 52 -14.70 -30.30 12.17
C GLY A 52 -15.59 -31.43 12.69
N LEU A 53 -15.25 -32.01 13.85
CA LEU A 53 -16.09 -33.05 14.48
C LEU A 53 -17.35 -32.45 15.13
N LEU A 54 -17.21 -31.28 15.76
CA LEU A 54 -18.35 -30.52 16.28
C LEU A 54 -19.25 -30.05 15.13
N ASP A 55 -18.66 -29.46 14.11
CA ASP A 55 -19.38 -28.97 12.94
C ASP A 55 -20.15 -30.10 12.26
N ALA A 56 -19.56 -31.29 12.11
CA ALA A 56 -20.24 -32.46 11.56
C ALA A 56 -21.47 -32.92 12.39
N CYS A 57 -21.46 -32.71 13.72
CA CYS A 57 -22.64 -32.95 14.55
C CYS A 57 -23.78 -31.98 14.22
N LEU A 58 -23.45 -30.73 13.91
CA LEU A 58 -24.42 -29.70 13.48
C LEU A 58 -24.88 -29.97 12.04
N GLN A 59 -23.96 -30.26 11.11
CA GLN A 59 -24.25 -30.63 9.72
C GLN A 59 -25.27 -31.78 9.62
N ALA A 60 -25.16 -32.76 10.52
CA ALA A 60 -26.06 -33.92 10.53
C ALA A 60 -27.54 -33.52 10.73
N THR A 61 -27.83 -32.37 11.37
CA THR A 61 -29.20 -31.83 11.47
C THR A 61 -29.73 -31.35 10.12
N GLY A 62 -28.89 -30.73 9.29
CA GLY A 62 -29.26 -30.31 7.94
C GLY A 62 -29.71 -31.48 7.07
N VAL A 63 -29.11 -32.67 7.25
CA VAL A 63 -29.50 -33.88 6.52
C VAL A 63 -30.89 -34.40 6.93
N THR A 64 -31.34 -34.15 8.16
CA THR A 64 -32.70 -34.52 8.58
C THR A 64 -33.79 -33.63 7.97
N ILE A 65 -33.41 -32.46 7.45
CA ILE A 65 -34.30 -31.46 6.83
C ILE A 65 -34.33 -31.64 5.30
N LEU A 66 -33.22 -32.12 4.71
CA LEU A 66 -33.11 -32.36 3.26
C LEU A 66 -34.14 -33.36 2.70
N ASP A 67 -34.73 -34.21 3.55
CA ASP A 67 -35.80 -35.17 3.19
C ASP A 67 -37.21 -34.53 3.19
N GLN A 68 -37.33 -33.25 3.57
CA GLN A 68 -38.60 -32.52 3.70
C GLN A 68 -38.72 -31.34 2.72
N ASP A 69 -38.70 -31.56 1.39
CA ASP A 69 -39.09 -30.57 0.34
C ASP A 69 -38.61 -29.10 0.49
N ALA A 70 -37.58 -28.81 1.30
CA ALA A 70 -37.22 -27.47 1.70
C ALA A 70 -36.49 -26.75 0.55
N LYS A 71 -37.08 -25.65 0.06
CA LYS A 71 -36.51 -24.82 -1.02
C LYS A 71 -35.35 -23.93 -0.56
N GLU A 72 -35.23 -23.71 0.76
CA GLU A 72 -34.30 -22.78 1.38
C GLU A 72 -33.46 -23.50 2.45
N PRO A 73 -32.15 -23.21 2.55
CA PRO A 73 -31.28 -23.88 3.51
C PRO A 73 -31.47 -23.34 4.93
N VAL A 74 -31.20 -24.23 5.89
CA VAL A 74 -31.26 -23.93 7.32
C VAL A 74 -29.84 -23.76 7.84
N LEU A 75 -29.53 -22.58 8.40
CA LEU A 75 -28.23 -22.25 8.97
C LEU A 75 -28.23 -22.41 10.50
N PRO A 76 -27.11 -22.84 11.11
CA PRO A 76 -26.92 -22.81 12.56
C PRO A 76 -27.17 -21.41 13.14
N PHE A 77 -28.01 -21.30 14.17
CA PHE A 77 -28.34 -20.01 14.79
C PHE A 77 -27.92 -19.92 16.25
N THR A 78 -28.46 -20.78 17.12
CA THR A 78 -28.12 -20.76 18.56
C THR A 78 -27.97 -22.16 19.15
N ILE A 79 -27.24 -22.23 20.25
CA ILE A 79 -27.19 -23.39 21.15
C ILE A 79 -27.60 -22.86 22.53
N SER A 80 -28.53 -23.55 23.20
CA SER A 80 -28.94 -23.15 24.55
C SER A 80 -27.89 -23.55 25.58
N GLU A 81 -27.44 -24.80 25.56
CA GLU A 81 -26.44 -25.32 26.48
C GLU A 81 -25.54 -26.37 25.79
N MET A 82 -24.30 -26.48 26.23
CA MET A 82 -23.36 -27.51 25.78
C MET A 82 -22.62 -28.10 26.97
N TYR A 83 -22.67 -29.43 27.08
CA TYR A 83 -21.99 -30.20 28.12
C TYR A 83 -20.90 -31.04 27.48
N HIS A 84 -19.69 -30.96 28.02
CA HIS A 84 -18.55 -31.76 27.60
C HIS A 84 -18.15 -32.71 28.73
N TYR A 85 -18.29 -34.01 28.50
CA TYR A 85 -18.06 -35.04 29.51
C TYR A 85 -16.69 -35.72 29.34
N ALA A 86 -16.22 -35.91 28.12
CA ALA A 86 -14.94 -36.56 27.82
C ALA A 86 -14.40 -36.17 26.44
N GLN A 87 -13.07 -36.27 26.27
CA GLN A 87 -12.41 -35.97 24.99
C GLN A 87 -12.71 -37.03 23.92
N ALA A 88 -12.87 -36.57 22.68
CA ALA A 88 -13.03 -37.41 21.50
C ALA A 88 -11.66 -37.86 20.95
N THR A 89 -11.11 -38.97 21.46
CA THR A 89 -9.77 -39.47 21.09
C THR A 89 -9.76 -40.64 20.09
N GLY A 90 -10.93 -41.13 19.67
CA GLY A 90 -11.10 -42.26 18.76
C GLY A 90 -10.84 -41.95 17.27
N GLN A 91 -11.25 -42.88 16.41
CA GLN A 91 -11.22 -42.75 14.94
C GLN A 91 -12.63 -42.69 14.34
N ALA A 92 -13.63 -43.19 15.06
CA ALA A 92 -15.04 -43.05 14.73
C ALA A 92 -15.87 -42.67 15.96
N TRP A 93 -17.00 -42.02 15.69
CA TRP A 93 -17.97 -41.57 16.68
C TRP A 93 -19.37 -41.73 16.13
N TRP A 94 -20.35 -41.64 17.03
CA TRP A 94 -21.76 -41.60 16.68
C TRP A 94 -22.34 -40.27 17.10
N CYS A 95 -23.24 -39.72 16.30
CA CYS A 95 -23.98 -38.52 16.62
C CYS A 95 -25.46 -38.85 16.61
N TYR A 96 -26.10 -38.80 17.78
CA TYR A 96 -27.53 -39.01 17.93
C TYR A 96 -28.24 -37.65 17.99
N LEU A 97 -29.20 -37.46 17.09
CA LEU A 97 -30.01 -36.26 16.97
C LEU A 97 -31.42 -36.57 17.45
N GLN A 98 -31.97 -35.68 18.26
CA GLN A 98 -33.36 -35.69 18.67
C GLN A 98 -33.97 -34.32 18.41
N GLU A 99 -34.86 -34.24 17.42
CA GLU A 99 -35.65 -33.05 17.16
C GLU A 99 -36.71 -32.90 18.25
N VAL A 100 -36.68 -31.77 18.94
CA VAL A 100 -37.59 -31.46 20.06
C VAL A 100 -38.70 -30.51 19.64
N GLU A 101 -38.41 -29.59 18.73
CA GLU A 101 -39.32 -28.64 18.10
C GLU A 101 -38.88 -28.48 16.64
N ASP A 102 -39.74 -27.87 15.81
CA ASP A 102 -39.40 -27.61 14.41
C ASP A 102 -38.10 -26.81 14.31
N HIS A 103 -37.15 -27.34 13.54
CA HIS A 103 -35.79 -26.83 13.42
C HIS A 103 -35.01 -26.67 14.73
N ARG A 104 -35.32 -27.50 15.75
CA ARG A 104 -34.62 -27.49 17.04
C ARG A 104 -34.26 -28.88 17.53
N TRP A 105 -32.98 -29.11 17.83
CA TRP A 105 -32.44 -30.41 18.18
C TRP A 105 -31.68 -30.45 19.51
N ASN A 106 -31.76 -31.61 20.17
CA ASN A 106 -30.76 -32.05 21.12
C ASN A 106 -29.80 -33.01 20.40
N ILE A 107 -28.50 -32.77 20.54
CA ILE A 107 -27.44 -33.50 19.84
C ILE A 107 -26.54 -34.16 20.85
N TYR A 108 -26.25 -35.44 20.65
CA TYR A 108 -25.39 -36.24 21.52
C TYR A 108 -24.27 -36.83 20.68
N LEU A 109 -23.03 -36.42 20.94
CA LEU A 109 -21.83 -37.08 20.40
C LEU A 109 -21.46 -38.23 21.33
N LEU A 110 -21.33 -39.42 20.77
CA LEU A 110 -21.01 -40.64 21.48
C LEU A 110 -19.72 -41.28 20.94
N ASP A 111 -19.02 -42.00 21.78
CA ASP A 111 -17.94 -42.89 21.35
C ASP A 111 -18.50 -44.18 20.71
N GLU A 112 -17.60 -45.08 20.30
CA GLU A 112 -17.97 -46.36 19.68
C GLU A 112 -18.72 -47.32 20.63
N ASN A 113 -18.62 -47.11 21.95
CA ASN A 113 -19.29 -47.92 22.97
C ASN A 113 -20.65 -47.33 23.39
N GLY A 114 -21.03 -46.16 22.83
CA GLY A 114 -22.28 -45.47 23.16
C GLY A 114 -22.19 -44.60 24.41
N MET A 115 -20.99 -44.28 24.91
CA MET A 115 -20.80 -43.31 25.97
C MET A 115 -20.89 -41.90 25.41
N VAL A 116 -21.70 -41.04 26.05
CA VAL A 116 -21.86 -39.64 25.63
C VAL A 116 -20.60 -38.84 25.97
N LEU A 117 -19.95 -38.29 24.95
CA LEU A 117 -18.79 -37.40 25.05
C LEU A 117 -19.22 -35.94 25.17
N VAL A 118 -20.20 -35.54 24.36
CA VAL A 118 -20.72 -34.17 24.29
C VAL A 118 -22.23 -34.20 24.14
N LYS A 119 -22.92 -33.32 24.86
CA LYS A 119 -24.36 -33.09 24.73
C LYS A 119 -24.62 -31.63 24.43
N ILE A 120 -25.32 -31.35 23.34
CA ILE A 120 -25.77 -30.02 22.93
C ILE A 120 -27.28 -30.00 23.10
N VAL A 121 -27.79 -29.01 23.83
CA VAL A 121 -29.22 -28.87 24.14
C VAL A 121 -29.76 -27.62 23.44
N GLY A 122 -30.91 -27.79 22.78
CA GLY A 122 -31.62 -26.70 22.15
C GLY A 122 -30.82 -26.00 21.06
N PHE A 123 -30.15 -26.77 20.19
CA PHE A 123 -29.58 -26.26 18.95
C PHE A 123 -30.71 -25.84 18.01
N GLU A 124 -30.72 -24.59 17.56
CA GLU A 124 -31.72 -24.02 16.65
C GLU A 124 -31.09 -23.74 15.28
N GLY A 125 -31.76 -24.22 14.23
CA GLY A 125 -31.47 -23.83 12.85
C GLY A 125 -32.49 -22.81 12.35
N ARG A 126 -32.07 -21.84 11.54
CA ARG A 126 -32.97 -20.87 10.90
C ARG A 126 -32.90 -20.94 9.38
N VAL A 127 -34.06 -20.88 8.74
CA VAL A 127 -34.17 -20.76 7.28
C VAL A 127 -33.57 -19.41 6.85
N ALA A 128 -32.69 -19.42 5.86
CA ALA A 128 -32.10 -18.21 5.27
C ALA A 128 -32.38 -18.17 3.76
N PRO A 129 -32.79 -17.02 3.20
CA PRO A 129 -32.97 -16.87 1.76
C PRO A 129 -31.64 -17.07 1.01
N ARG A 130 -31.69 -17.61 -0.21
CA ARG A 130 -30.47 -17.92 -0.98
C ARG A 130 -29.62 -16.68 -1.27
N GLU A 131 -30.24 -15.50 -1.38
CA GLU A 131 -29.53 -14.23 -1.53
C GLU A 131 -28.66 -13.90 -0.31
N ALA A 132 -29.01 -14.37 0.89
CA ALA A 132 -28.18 -14.22 2.09
C ALA A 132 -26.99 -15.21 2.14
N LEU A 133 -26.96 -16.21 1.26
CA LEU A 133 -25.85 -17.16 1.09
C LEU A 133 -24.88 -16.75 -0.01
N HIS A 134 -25.30 -15.82 -0.89
CA HIS A 134 -24.36 -15.03 -1.67
C HIS A 134 -23.61 -14.13 -0.68
N LEU A 135 -22.66 -14.73 0.02
CA LEU A 135 -21.61 -13.99 0.68
C LEU A 135 -21.01 -13.12 -0.43
N ALA A 136 -21.13 -11.80 -0.29
CA ALA A 136 -20.37 -10.88 -1.12
C ALA A 136 -18.93 -11.40 -1.17
N PRO A 137 -18.25 -11.31 -2.32
CA PRO A 137 -16.87 -11.73 -2.41
C PRO A 137 -16.09 -11.14 -1.23
N ALA A 138 -15.23 -11.93 -0.58
CA ALA A 138 -14.57 -11.54 0.67
C ALA A 138 -13.77 -10.21 0.56
N TRP A 139 -13.57 -9.75 -0.67
CA TRP A 139 -12.81 -8.60 -1.08
C TRP A 139 -13.65 -7.36 -1.47
N HIS A 140 -14.99 -7.40 -1.40
CA HIS A 140 -15.85 -6.29 -1.87
C HIS A 140 -15.55 -4.94 -1.20
N ASP A 141 -15.10 -4.98 0.07
CA ASP A 141 -14.78 -3.78 0.86
C ASP A 141 -13.28 -3.43 0.86
N TRP A 142 -12.48 -4.03 -0.02
CA TRP A 142 -11.03 -3.81 -0.07
C TRP A 142 -10.61 -2.71 -1.04
N PHE A 143 -11.58 -2.02 -1.64
CA PHE A 143 -11.31 -1.00 -2.64
C PHE A 143 -11.31 0.40 -2.06
N TYR A 144 -10.31 1.20 -2.44
CA TYR A 144 -10.17 2.57 -1.98
C TYR A 144 -9.76 3.49 -3.12
N GLN A 145 -10.10 4.76 -2.96
CA GLN A 145 -9.70 5.82 -3.89
C GLN A 145 -9.37 7.10 -3.15
N ARG A 146 -8.47 7.89 -3.74
CA ARG A 146 -8.17 9.24 -3.29
C ARG A 146 -9.17 10.20 -3.91
N VAL A 147 -9.81 11.01 -3.07
CA VAL A 147 -10.74 12.07 -3.48
C VAL A 147 -10.26 13.41 -2.96
N TRP A 148 -10.59 14.47 -3.71
CA TRP A 148 -10.25 15.84 -3.38
C TRP A 148 -11.51 16.58 -2.94
N ARG A 149 -11.52 17.11 -1.72
CA ARG A 149 -12.68 17.81 -1.15
C ARG A 149 -12.41 19.31 -1.04
N PRO A 150 -13.33 20.18 -1.50
CA PRO A 150 -13.23 21.61 -1.28
C PRO A 150 -13.13 21.93 0.22
N GLN A 151 -12.10 22.66 0.62
CA GLN A 151 -11.89 23.10 2.00
C GLN A 151 -11.23 24.49 2.00
N PRO A 152 -12.03 25.56 2.12
CA PRO A 152 -11.52 26.93 2.20
C PRO A 152 -10.56 27.11 3.37
N LEU A 153 -9.57 28.01 3.20
CA LEU A 153 -8.73 28.44 4.31
C LEU A 153 -9.56 29.20 5.35
N ALA A 154 -9.35 28.86 6.63
CA ALA A 154 -9.67 29.80 7.70
C ALA A 154 -8.83 31.08 7.48
N GLN A 155 -9.39 32.27 7.74
CA GLN A 155 -8.78 33.56 7.37
C GLN A 155 -7.26 33.57 7.61
N PRO A 156 -6.44 33.94 6.60
CA PRO A 156 -4.99 33.92 6.76
C PRO A 156 -4.61 34.85 7.91
N ALA A 157 -3.94 34.31 8.93
CA ALA A 157 -3.38 35.13 9.97
C ALA A 157 -2.41 36.11 9.28
N ASN A 158 -2.61 37.42 9.47
CA ASN A 158 -1.73 38.46 8.94
C ASN A 158 -0.43 38.54 9.74
N ARG A 159 0.20 37.38 9.96
CA ARG A 159 1.43 37.20 10.72
C ARG A 159 2.62 37.20 9.75
N PRO A 160 3.73 37.87 10.10
CA PRO A 160 4.96 37.73 9.36
C PRO A 160 5.39 36.25 9.40
N ILE A 161 5.86 35.72 8.27
CA ILE A 161 6.50 34.41 8.24
C ILE A 161 7.99 34.68 8.53
N PRO A 162 8.49 34.46 9.75
CA PRO A 162 9.90 34.74 10.05
C PRO A 162 10.81 33.76 9.32
N GLY A 163 12.04 34.19 9.03
CA GLY A 163 13.13 33.32 8.58
C GLY A 163 13.61 33.54 7.14
N SER A 164 14.52 32.68 6.72
CA SER A 164 15.07 32.64 5.36
C SER A 164 14.51 31.47 4.55
N TYR A 165 14.47 31.67 3.23
CA TYR A 165 13.88 30.77 2.26
C TYR A 165 14.93 30.28 1.27
N LEU A 166 14.96 28.97 1.07
CA LEU A 166 15.58 28.35 -0.10
C LEU A 166 14.46 27.97 -1.08
N ILE A 167 14.54 28.43 -2.32
CA ILE A 167 13.51 28.18 -3.33
C ILE A 167 14.16 27.46 -4.51
N ILE A 168 13.83 26.20 -4.72
CA ILE A 168 14.15 25.50 -5.98
C ILE A 168 13.09 25.93 -6.99
N ALA A 169 13.51 26.55 -8.08
CA ALA A 169 12.63 27.26 -9.01
C ALA A 169 12.00 26.34 -10.05
N ASP A 170 10.73 26.59 -10.38
CA ASP A 170 10.00 25.92 -11.46
C ASP A 170 10.20 26.53 -12.84
N ARG A 171 9.80 25.73 -13.83
CA ARG A 171 9.67 26.11 -15.23
C ARG A 171 8.67 27.25 -15.50
N GLY A 172 7.61 27.36 -14.71
CA GLY A 172 6.52 28.35 -14.89
C GLY A 172 6.84 29.74 -14.35
N GLY A 173 7.95 29.90 -13.62
CA GLY A 173 8.35 31.16 -12.99
C GLY A 173 7.53 31.53 -11.75
N LEU A 174 6.71 30.61 -11.22
CA LEU A 174 5.89 30.83 -10.04
C LEU A 174 6.76 31.02 -8.79
N GLY A 175 7.79 30.18 -8.63
CA GLY A 175 8.79 30.24 -7.57
C GLY A 175 9.62 31.52 -7.62
N ALA A 176 10.03 31.97 -8.81
CA ALA A 176 10.70 33.26 -8.99
C ALA A 176 9.78 34.45 -8.64
N THR A 177 8.49 34.35 -9.00
CA THR A 177 7.48 35.38 -8.66
C THR A 177 7.21 35.39 -7.16
N LEU A 178 7.18 34.23 -6.52
CA LEU A 178 7.06 34.11 -5.07
C LEU A 178 8.28 34.69 -4.36
N ALA A 179 9.48 34.41 -4.86
CA ALA A 179 10.73 34.97 -4.33
C ALA A 179 10.69 36.51 -4.34
N LYS A 180 10.23 37.13 -5.45
CA LYS A 180 10.00 38.58 -5.54
C LYS A 180 9.00 39.08 -4.49
N ALA A 181 7.89 38.37 -4.30
CA ALA A 181 6.86 38.76 -3.33
C ALA A 181 7.35 38.65 -1.88
N LEU A 182 8.14 37.62 -1.56
CA LEU A 182 8.76 37.45 -0.24
C LEU A 182 9.85 38.50 0.02
N HIS A 183 10.69 38.78 -0.98
CA HIS A 183 11.71 39.82 -0.90
C HIS A 183 11.11 41.22 -0.69
N GLY A 184 10.02 41.53 -1.39
CA GLY A 184 9.26 42.77 -1.18
C GLY A 184 8.67 42.94 0.23
N ARG A 185 8.58 41.85 1.01
CA ARG A 185 8.20 41.84 2.43
C ARG A 185 9.41 41.89 3.38
N GLY A 186 10.62 42.07 2.86
CA GLY A 186 11.86 42.12 3.63
C GLY A 186 12.41 40.75 4.05
N LEU A 187 11.94 39.66 3.45
CA LEU A 187 12.42 38.30 3.72
C LEU A 187 13.62 37.95 2.84
N GLN A 188 14.55 37.15 3.37
CA GLN A 188 15.70 36.67 2.61
C GLN A 188 15.36 35.41 1.83
N CYS A 189 15.67 35.40 0.53
CA CYS A 189 15.41 34.29 -0.36
C CYS A 189 16.66 33.99 -1.20
N LEU A 190 17.00 32.71 -1.32
CA LEU A 190 17.95 32.18 -2.29
C LEU A 190 17.17 31.37 -3.33
N LEU A 191 17.28 31.74 -4.60
CA LEU A 191 16.71 30.98 -5.70
C LEU A 191 17.74 29.98 -6.22
N VAL A 192 17.27 28.77 -6.57
CA VAL A 192 18.11 27.72 -7.12
C VAL A 192 17.50 27.17 -8.39
N ASP A 193 18.27 27.19 -9.46
CA ASP A 193 17.92 26.63 -10.77
C ASP A 193 18.67 25.32 -11.02
N TYR A 194 18.09 24.45 -11.86
CA TYR A 194 18.78 23.25 -12.34
C TYR A 194 19.56 23.54 -13.62
N GLY A 195 20.78 23.02 -13.68
CA GLY A 195 21.67 23.12 -14.83
C GLY A 195 22.69 21.99 -14.86
N LEU A 196 23.68 22.10 -15.75
CA LEU A 196 24.69 21.05 -15.92
C LEU A 196 25.86 21.17 -14.93
N GLU A 197 26.11 22.37 -14.41
CA GLU A 197 27.25 22.69 -13.55
C GLU A 197 26.81 23.51 -12.33
N TYR A 198 27.65 23.51 -11.29
CA TYR A 198 27.48 24.41 -10.15
C TYR A 198 27.92 25.82 -10.57
N SER A 199 27.04 26.83 -10.44
CA SER A 199 27.42 28.21 -10.71
C SER A 199 26.72 29.20 -9.77
N LYS A 200 27.41 30.28 -9.43
CA LYS A 200 26.86 31.39 -8.66
C LYS A 200 27.21 32.73 -9.31
N PRO A 201 26.37 33.77 -9.14
CA PRO A 201 26.67 35.10 -9.65
C PRO A 201 27.88 35.64 -8.88
N ALA A 202 28.78 36.35 -9.56
CA ALA A 202 29.83 37.07 -8.86
C ALA A 202 29.19 38.04 -7.86
N THR A 203 29.71 38.08 -6.63
CA THR A 203 29.24 39.01 -5.60
C THR A 203 29.18 40.42 -6.18
N ALA A 204 28.00 41.05 -6.09
CA ALA A 204 27.81 42.41 -6.58
C ALA A 204 28.92 43.31 -6.02
N SER A 205 29.65 43.97 -6.93
CA SER A 205 30.54 45.07 -6.56
C SER A 205 29.77 46.05 -5.66
N LYS A 206 30.44 46.68 -4.70
CA LYS A 206 29.86 47.64 -3.74
C LYS A 206 29.10 48.81 -4.40
N ASP A 207 29.23 48.98 -5.72
CA ASP A 207 28.62 50.04 -6.52
C ASP A 207 27.40 49.59 -7.36
N VAL A 208 26.89 48.36 -7.18
CA VAL A 208 25.70 47.86 -7.90
C VAL A 208 24.52 47.77 -6.93
N VAL A 209 23.42 48.44 -7.28
CA VAL A 209 22.15 48.41 -6.53
C VAL A 209 21.68 46.95 -6.40
N PRO A 210 21.31 46.46 -5.20
CA PRO A 210 20.84 45.10 -5.00
C PRO A 210 19.40 44.97 -5.52
N GLU A 211 19.21 44.85 -6.84
CA GLU A 211 17.89 44.68 -7.46
C GLU A 211 17.53 43.22 -7.77
N GLN A 212 18.40 42.25 -7.50
CA GLN A 212 18.13 40.83 -7.78
C GLN A 212 18.53 39.96 -6.58
N TYR A 213 17.59 39.16 -6.10
CA TYR A 213 17.85 38.05 -5.17
C TYR A 213 18.88 37.09 -5.78
N GLN A 214 19.70 36.47 -4.94
CA GLN A 214 20.76 35.57 -5.40
C GLN A 214 20.15 34.35 -6.08
N THR A 215 20.72 33.94 -7.22
CA THR A 215 20.31 32.75 -7.97
C THR A 215 21.52 31.83 -8.13
N VAL A 216 21.43 30.59 -7.67
CA VAL A 216 22.49 29.58 -7.79
C VAL A 216 22.03 28.49 -8.75
N THR A 217 22.91 28.01 -9.61
CA THR A 217 22.61 26.85 -10.46
C THR A 217 23.28 25.61 -9.86
N ILE A 218 22.54 24.51 -9.75
CA ILE A 218 23.08 23.21 -9.32
C ILE A 218 22.77 22.14 -10.36
N ASN A 219 23.55 21.05 -10.33
CA ASN A 219 23.25 19.87 -11.12
C ASN A 219 22.53 18.89 -10.19
N PRO A 220 21.25 18.60 -10.42
CA PRO A 220 20.46 17.77 -9.51
C PRO A 220 20.95 16.33 -9.41
N ARG A 221 21.74 15.87 -10.38
CA ARG A 221 22.28 14.50 -10.43
C ARG A 221 23.62 14.37 -9.71
N ILE A 222 24.21 15.47 -9.25
CA ILE A 222 25.49 15.48 -8.52
C ILE A 222 25.19 15.86 -7.07
N PRO A 223 25.19 14.89 -6.12
CA PRO A 223 24.83 15.16 -4.74
C PRO A 223 25.72 16.22 -4.08
N GLU A 224 27.00 16.29 -4.45
CA GLU A 224 27.98 17.25 -3.96
C GLU A 224 27.53 18.70 -4.17
N HIS A 225 26.74 18.99 -5.22
CA HIS A 225 26.24 20.35 -5.47
C HIS A 225 25.22 20.77 -4.42
N SER A 226 24.35 19.86 -3.98
CA SER A 226 23.40 20.11 -2.87
C SER A 226 24.14 20.27 -1.54
N TYR A 227 25.14 19.43 -1.27
CA TYR A 227 25.98 19.56 -0.07
C TYR A 227 26.73 20.89 -0.04
N GLN A 228 27.35 21.28 -1.16
CA GLN A 228 28.04 22.56 -1.28
C GLN A 228 27.09 23.73 -1.03
N LEU A 229 25.89 23.70 -1.62
CA LEU A 229 24.86 24.73 -1.43
C LEU A 229 24.49 24.89 0.05
N ILE A 230 24.20 23.79 0.76
CA ILE A 230 23.80 23.84 2.17
C ILE A 230 24.97 24.28 3.06
N HIS A 231 26.19 23.81 2.80
CA HIS A 231 27.38 24.24 3.54
C HIS A 231 27.68 25.75 3.35
N GLU A 232 27.50 26.29 2.14
CA GLU A 232 27.64 27.74 1.88
C GLU A 232 26.59 28.55 2.67
N LEU A 233 25.36 28.06 2.79
CA LEU A 233 24.31 28.70 3.60
C LEU A 233 24.64 28.71 5.11
N GLN A 234 25.38 27.72 5.61
CA GLN A 234 25.78 27.67 7.03
C GLN A 234 27.05 28.49 7.33
N SER A 235 27.93 28.67 6.34
CA SER A 235 29.24 29.32 6.52
C SER A 235 29.24 30.83 6.25
N THR A 236 28.15 31.37 5.70
CA THR A 236 27.96 32.79 5.44
C THR A 236 27.17 33.45 6.58
N ASP A 237 27.11 34.80 6.64
CA ASP A 237 26.23 35.55 7.56
C ASP A 237 24.72 35.39 7.21
N TRP A 238 24.34 34.26 6.60
CA TRP A 238 22.98 33.95 6.21
C TRP A 238 22.16 33.53 7.45
N PRO A 239 20.91 34.01 7.60
CA PRO A 239 20.05 33.61 8.69
C PRO A 239 19.69 32.14 8.60
N THR A 240 19.55 31.49 9.75
CA THR A 240 19.19 30.07 9.86
C THR A 240 18.04 29.69 8.92
N LEU A 241 18.32 28.72 8.04
CA LEU A 241 17.37 28.25 7.04
C LEU A 241 16.09 27.78 7.71
N SER A 242 14.99 28.46 7.42
CA SER A 242 13.71 28.22 8.09
C SER A 242 12.74 27.44 7.20
N ARG A 243 12.77 27.68 5.88
CA ARG A 243 11.87 27.05 4.91
C ARG A 243 12.57 26.70 3.61
N VAL A 244 12.17 25.57 3.05
CA VAL A 244 12.54 25.13 1.70
C VAL A 244 11.25 25.02 0.88
N LEU A 245 11.19 25.74 -0.23
CA LEU A 245 10.11 25.63 -1.21
C LEU A 245 10.68 24.95 -2.46
N TYR A 246 10.29 23.72 -2.69
CA TYR A 246 10.73 22.93 -3.83
C TYR A 246 9.66 22.97 -4.90
N PHE A 247 9.76 23.88 -5.85
CA PHE A 247 8.90 23.86 -7.02
C PHE A 247 9.51 22.96 -8.08
N SER A 248 8.71 22.17 -8.81
CA SER A 248 9.21 21.24 -9.83
C SER A 248 10.08 21.96 -10.88
N PRO A 249 11.41 21.77 -10.85
CA PRO A 249 12.32 22.56 -11.66
C PRO A 249 12.34 22.12 -13.12
N ASP A 250 12.78 23.03 -14.00
CA ASP A 250 13.10 22.66 -15.38
C ASP A 250 14.41 21.86 -15.40
N ALA A 251 14.28 20.54 -15.30
CA ALA A 251 15.42 19.64 -15.31
C ALA A 251 15.85 19.32 -16.76
N PRO A 252 17.15 19.42 -17.10
CA PRO A 252 17.65 19.01 -18.42
C PRO A 252 17.45 17.51 -18.59
N ALA A 253 16.62 17.12 -19.57
CA ALA A 253 16.31 15.71 -19.86
C ALA A 253 15.85 15.53 -21.31
N ASP A 254 16.23 14.40 -21.90
CA ASP A 254 15.89 14.04 -23.29
C ASP A 254 14.53 13.33 -23.41
N SER A 255 13.92 12.93 -22.29
CA SER A 255 12.64 12.21 -22.25
C SER A 255 11.89 12.42 -20.93
N VAL A 256 10.58 12.14 -20.93
CA VAL A 256 9.72 12.20 -19.74
C VAL A 256 10.23 11.27 -18.62
N PRO A 257 10.60 9.99 -18.88
CA PRO A 257 11.20 9.14 -17.85
C PRO A 257 12.49 9.70 -17.26
N GLN A 258 13.41 10.20 -18.10
CA GLN A 258 14.67 10.76 -17.63
C GLN A 258 14.45 12.02 -16.78
N LYS A 259 13.45 12.83 -17.15
CA LYS A 259 13.03 14.00 -16.37
C LYS A 259 12.50 13.57 -15.01
N ALA A 260 11.55 12.63 -14.96
CA ALA A 260 10.96 12.12 -13.71
C ALA A 260 12.04 11.63 -12.72
N ILE A 261 12.98 10.82 -13.20
CA ILE A 261 14.11 10.34 -12.38
C ILE A 261 14.97 11.50 -11.87
N THR A 262 15.31 12.45 -12.76
CA THR A 262 16.17 13.59 -12.42
C THR A 262 15.54 14.50 -11.36
N LEU A 263 14.23 14.74 -11.43
CA LEU A 263 13.50 15.52 -10.43
C LEU A 263 13.51 14.85 -9.05
N ASN A 264 13.28 13.55 -8.99
CA ASN A 264 13.28 12.79 -7.73
C ASN A 264 14.68 12.73 -7.12
N VAL A 265 15.71 12.50 -7.93
CA VAL A 265 17.10 12.49 -7.48
C VAL A 265 17.54 13.86 -6.97
N GLY A 266 17.12 14.95 -7.61
CA GLY A 266 17.39 16.30 -7.12
C GLY A 266 16.77 16.57 -5.73
N LEU A 267 15.51 16.18 -5.52
CA LEU A 267 14.85 16.30 -4.22
C LEU A 267 15.52 15.40 -3.16
N LEU A 268 15.89 14.17 -3.53
CA LEU A 268 16.65 13.26 -2.65
C LEU A 268 17.94 13.91 -2.17
N HIS A 269 18.78 14.40 -3.08
CA HIS A 269 20.07 15.00 -2.74
C HIS A 269 19.90 16.25 -1.86
N LEU A 270 18.87 17.06 -2.10
CA LEU A 270 18.57 18.21 -1.23
C LEU A 270 18.23 17.75 0.19
N VAL A 271 17.35 16.76 0.35
CA VAL A 271 16.98 16.23 1.67
C VAL A 271 18.19 15.61 2.37
N GLN A 272 19.02 14.84 1.66
CA GLN A 272 20.26 14.29 2.20
C GLN A 272 21.20 15.39 2.71
N ALA A 273 21.39 16.47 1.94
CA ALA A 273 22.22 17.60 2.34
C ALA A 273 21.67 18.33 3.58
N LEU A 274 20.35 18.51 3.68
CA LEU A 274 19.72 19.10 4.87
C LEU A 274 19.93 18.22 6.12
N MET A 275 19.75 16.90 5.98
CA MET A 275 19.90 15.96 7.10
C MET A 275 21.35 15.83 7.55
N GLU A 276 22.32 15.84 6.64
CA GLU A 276 23.74 15.83 6.98
C GLU A 276 24.16 17.10 7.73
N ALA A 277 23.57 18.23 7.37
CA ALA A 277 23.80 19.53 8.01
C ALA A 277 23.02 19.73 9.32
N ASP A 278 22.26 18.73 9.78
CA ASP A 278 21.37 18.78 10.95
C ASP A 278 20.35 19.95 10.89
N LEU A 279 19.86 20.23 9.68
CA LEU A 279 18.87 21.26 9.42
C LEU A 279 17.48 20.65 9.26
N ALA A 280 16.50 21.19 9.98
CA ALA A 280 15.09 20.78 9.88
C ALA A 280 14.19 21.96 9.46
N PRO A 281 14.41 22.57 8.27
CA PRO A 281 13.51 23.60 7.76
C PRO A 281 12.16 22.98 7.38
N ALA A 282 11.10 23.77 7.42
CA ALA A 282 9.82 23.30 6.87
C ALA A 282 9.95 23.16 5.34
N LEU A 283 9.73 21.95 4.83
CA LEU A 283 9.78 21.63 3.41
C LEU A 283 8.37 21.72 2.81
N THR A 284 8.22 22.45 1.72
CA THR A 284 7.00 22.44 0.90
C THR A 284 7.37 22.06 -0.52
N VAL A 285 6.81 20.96 -1.00
CA VAL A 285 6.94 20.52 -2.40
C VAL A 285 5.74 21.03 -3.17
N VAL A 286 6.01 21.82 -4.21
CA VAL A 286 5.00 22.42 -5.08
C VAL A 286 5.09 21.77 -6.45
N THR A 287 4.00 21.11 -6.85
CA THR A 287 3.86 20.43 -8.12
C THR A 287 2.85 21.15 -9.01
N GLU A 288 2.96 21.00 -10.33
CA GLU A 288 2.01 21.57 -11.29
C GLU A 288 1.25 20.45 -12.01
N ASN A 289 -0.08 20.43 -11.84
CA ASN A 289 -1.00 19.43 -12.41
C ASN A 289 -0.58 17.97 -12.18
N ALA A 290 0.01 17.67 -11.01
CA ALA A 290 0.34 16.30 -10.63
C ALA A 290 -0.86 15.51 -10.12
N GLN A 291 -1.93 16.19 -9.72
CA GLN A 291 -3.14 15.61 -9.15
C GLN A 291 -4.36 15.98 -9.99
N VAL A 292 -5.22 14.99 -10.25
CA VAL A 292 -6.50 15.20 -10.95
C VAL A 292 -7.57 15.60 -9.94
N ILE A 293 -8.20 16.75 -10.14
CA ILE A 293 -9.22 17.29 -9.24
C ILE A 293 -10.58 17.34 -9.94
N ASP A 294 -10.64 17.98 -11.10
CA ASP A 294 -11.88 18.17 -11.87
C ASP A 294 -11.93 17.33 -13.16
N GLY A 295 -10.82 16.66 -13.51
CA GLY A 295 -10.73 15.77 -14.66
C GLY A 295 -10.54 16.50 -16.00
N GLN A 296 -10.34 17.82 -15.97
CA GLN A 296 -10.09 18.65 -17.15
C GLN A 296 -8.62 19.03 -17.31
N GLU A 297 -7.78 18.70 -16.32
CA GLU A 297 -6.38 19.12 -16.29
C GLU A 297 -5.49 18.26 -17.20
N SER A 298 -4.47 18.89 -17.80
CA SER A 298 -3.37 18.16 -18.44
C SER A 298 -2.43 17.65 -17.36
N ILE A 299 -2.36 16.32 -17.21
CA ILE A 299 -1.63 15.66 -16.13
C ILE A 299 -0.12 15.72 -16.36
N ASN A 300 0.64 16.02 -15.29
CA ASN A 300 2.10 16.02 -15.30
C ASN A 300 2.66 14.82 -14.53
N ASP A 301 2.99 13.74 -15.26
CA ASP A 301 3.46 12.48 -14.66
C ASP A 301 4.79 12.61 -13.91
N CYS A 302 5.67 13.51 -14.39
CA CYS A 302 6.93 13.78 -13.72
C CYS A 302 6.71 14.34 -12.33
N ASP A 303 5.81 15.31 -12.19
CA ASP A 303 5.50 15.93 -10.91
C ASP A 303 4.71 14.98 -10.00
N ALA A 304 3.87 14.10 -10.55
CA ALA A 304 3.22 13.05 -9.77
C ALA A 304 4.24 12.11 -9.11
N SER A 305 5.31 11.74 -9.81
CA SER A 305 6.39 10.96 -9.19
C SER A 305 7.06 11.70 -8.03
N LEU A 306 7.26 13.02 -8.16
CA LEU A 306 7.82 13.88 -7.12
C LEU A 306 6.89 13.98 -5.90
N TRP A 307 5.58 14.04 -6.12
CA TRP A 307 4.57 13.97 -5.06
C TRP A 307 4.72 12.68 -4.24
N GLY A 308 4.95 11.55 -4.92
CA GLY A 308 5.24 10.27 -4.29
C GLY A 308 6.47 10.31 -3.38
N LEU A 309 7.61 10.84 -3.86
CA LEU A 309 8.80 10.96 -3.01
C LEU A 309 8.57 11.89 -1.81
N ALA A 310 7.84 12.99 -2.00
CA ALA A 310 7.46 13.90 -0.91
C ALA A 310 6.58 13.24 0.16
N GLN A 311 5.86 12.18 -0.19
CA GLN A 311 5.12 11.33 0.74
C GLN A 311 6.05 10.55 1.65
N THR A 312 7.06 9.87 1.08
CA THR A 312 8.08 9.17 1.87
C THR A 312 8.90 10.13 2.73
N ILE A 313 9.23 11.33 2.23
CA ILE A 313 9.92 12.35 3.04
C ILE A 313 9.11 12.72 4.29
N ALA A 314 7.79 12.85 4.18
CA ALA A 314 6.94 13.14 5.35
C ALA A 314 6.95 12.01 6.38
N ALA A 315 7.01 10.75 5.92
CA ALA A 315 7.08 9.57 6.79
C ALA A 315 8.46 9.41 7.45
N GLU A 316 9.54 9.60 6.70
CA GLU A 316 10.92 9.41 7.17
C GLU A 316 11.50 10.60 7.94
N TYR A 317 11.02 11.82 7.68
CA TYR A 317 11.52 13.05 8.31
C TYR A 317 10.37 13.97 8.73
N PRO A 318 9.52 13.56 9.70
CA PRO A 318 8.40 14.37 10.18
C PRO A 318 8.83 15.75 10.69
N GLU A 319 10.08 15.90 11.14
CA GLU A 319 10.69 17.16 11.56
C GLU A 319 10.78 18.22 10.44
N LEU A 320 10.82 17.79 9.17
CA LEU A 320 10.76 18.68 8.00
C LEU A 320 9.36 19.21 7.73
N LYS A 321 8.32 18.72 8.42
CA LYS A 321 6.92 19.16 8.25
C LYS A 321 6.51 19.23 6.77
N CYS A 322 6.88 18.18 6.03
CA CYS A 322 6.76 18.16 4.57
C CYS A 322 5.29 18.36 4.13
N LYS A 323 5.02 19.47 3.44
CA LYS A 323 3.71 19.82 2.87
C LYS A 323 3.77 19.71 1.35
N ARG A 324 2.70 19.20 0.74
CA ARG A 324 2.57 19.04 -0.71
C ARG A 324 1.42 19.91 -1.21
N ILE A 325 1.71 20.77 -2.18
CA ILE A 325 0.74 21.70 -2.78
C ILE A 325 0.78 21.51 -4.29
N ASP A 326 -0.33 21.07 -4.87
CA ASP A 326 -0.47 20.96 -6.32
C ASP A 326 -1.16 22.21 -6.87
N VAL A 327 -0.60 22.81 -7.92
CA VAL A 327 -1.05 24.06 -8.52
C VAL A 327 -1.29 23.89 -10.02
N THR A 328 -1.78 24.95 -10.65
CA THR A 328 -1.83 25.11 -12.12
C THR A 328 -0.99 26.32 -12.53
N ALA A 329 -0.65 26.45 -13.82
CA ALA A 329 0.03 27.61 -14.37
C ALA A 329 -0.69 28.95 -14.06
N GLU A 330 -2.02 28.93 -13.90
CA GLU A 330 -2.85 30.11 -13.63
C GLU A 330 -3.00 30.41 -12.13
N THR A 331 -2.35 29.64 -11.25
CA THR A 331 -2.53 29.81 -9.81
C THR A 331 -1.99 31.15 -9.31
N GLU A 332 -2.84 31.91 -8.63
CA GLU A 332 -2.45 33.19 -8.05
C GLU A 332 -1.45 33.03 -6.90
N ILE A 333 -0.35 33.79 -6.95
CA ILE A 333 0.67 33.85 -5.89
C ILE A 333 0.08 34.21 -4.51
N SER A 334 -0.98 35.02 -4.48
CA SER A 334 -1.69 35.41 -3.26
C SER A 334 -2.24 34.18 -2.51
N ARG A 335 -2.74 33.18 -3.23
CA ARG A 335 -3.31 31.93 -2.69
C ARG A 335 -2.21 31.02 -2.18
N LEU A 336 -1.13 30.87 -2.95
CA LEU A 336 0.03 30.11 -2.50
C LEU A 336 0.64 30.73 -1.23
N LEU A 337 0.78 32.05 -1.18
CA LEU A 337 1.23 32.75 0.02
C LEU A 337 0.30 32.51 1.22
N ALA A 338 -1.02 32.55 1.01
CA ALA A 338 -1.97 32.25 2.07
C ALA A 338 -1.84 30.80 2.58
N GLU A 339 -1.60 29.84 1.69
CA GLU A 339 -1.39 28.43 2.04
C GLU A 339 -0.08 28.20 2.81
N LEU A 340 0.97 28.97 2.50
CA LEU A 340 2.25 28.94 3.22
C LEU A 340 2.17 29.60 4.61
N GLN A 341 1.12 30.41 4.85
CA GLN A 341 0.86 31.10 6.12
C GLN A 341 -0.03 30.31 7.09
N THR A 342 -0.64 29.20 6.65
CA THR A 342 -1.51 28.39 7.52
C THR A 342 -0.73 27.85 8.72
N GLU A 343 -1.34 27.88 9.91
CA GLU A 343 -0.74 27.34 11.13
C GLU A 343 -0.40 25.85 10.99
N GLU A 344 0.67 25.42 11.67
CA GLU A 344 1.08 24.01 11.77
C GLU A 344 0.00 23.12 12.41
N GLN A 345 -1.03 23.71 13.03
CA GLN A 345 -2.12 23.01 13.70
C GLN A 345 -3.31 22.66 12.79
N GLN A 346 -3.38 23.17 11.56
CA GLN A 346 -4.30 22.64 10.52
C GLN A 346 -3.53 21.63 9.66
N VAL A 347 -3.64 20.35 10.05
CA VAL A 347 -2.83 19.18 9.62
C VAL A 347 -3.09 18.75 8.16
N GLU A 348 -3.39 19.67 7.24
CA GLU A 348 -3.56 19.34 5.82
C GLU A 348 -2.19 19.36 5.13
N SER A 349 -1.62 18.18 4.90
CA SER A 349 -0.31 18.00 4.26
C SER A 349 -0.41 17.79 2.74
N GLN A 350 -1.63 17.60 2.22
CA GLN A 350 -1.93 17.35 0.80
C GLN A 350 -3.01 18.31 0.32
N VAL A 351 -2.60 19.31 -0.46
CA VAL A 351 -3.46 20.42 -0.91
C VAL A 351 -3.38 20.56 -2.41
N ALA A 352 -4.50 20.88 -3.05
CA ALA A 352 -4.54 21.30 -4.45
C ALA A 352 -5.24 22.65 -4.57
N LEU A 353 -4.71 23.52 -5.44
CA LEU A 353 -5.30 24.81 -5.78
C LEU A 353 -5.78 24.76 -7.23
N ARG A 354 -7.09 24.94 -7.44
CA ARG A 354 -7.74 24.89 -8.76
C ARG A 354 -8.80 25.96 -8.87
N GLN A 355 -8.78 26.72 -9.97
CA GLN A 355 -9.83 27.70 -10.30
C GLN A 355 -10.20 28.66 -9.13
N GLY A 356 -9.23 29.02 -8.29
CA GLY A 356 -9.43 29.89 -7.13
C GLY A 356 -9.97 29.21 -5.86
N GLU A 357 -10.21 27.91 -5.91
CA GLU A 357 -10.60 27.06 -4.79
C GLU A 357 -9.44 26.22 -4.25
N ARG A 358 -9.60 25.78 -3.00
CA ARG A 358 -8.64 24.95 -2.28
C ARG A 358 -9.28 23.60 -2.00
N TYR A 359 -8.55 22.53 -2.31
CA TYR A 359 -8.96 21.16 -2.10
C TYR A 359 -7.96 20.44 -1.19
N VAL A 360 -8.45 19.44 -0.45
CA VAL A 360 -7.61 18.54 0.37
C VAL A 360 -7.88 17.09 0.03
N ALA A 361 -6.84 16.26 0.10
CA ALA A 361 -6.95 14.84 -0.22
C ALA A 361 -7.55 14.05 0.94
N ARG A 362 -8.41 13.07 0.61
CA ARG A 362 -8.90 12.04 1.51
C ARG A 362 -8.83 10.70 0.80
N LEU A 363 -8.47 9.65 1.54
CA LEU A 363 -8.69 8.28 1.12
C LEU A 363 -10.07 7.86 1.62
N ILE A 364 -10.89 7.32 0.71
CA ILE A 364 -12.23 6.82 1.02
C ILE A 364 -12.39 5.40 0.48
N PRO A 365 -13.30 4.58 1.05
CA PRO A 365 -13.77 3.38 0.36
C PRO A 365 -14.29 3.72 -1.03
N SER A 366 -13.95 2.89 -2.01
CA SER A 366 -14.57 2.98 -3.33
C SER A 366 -16.03 2.54 -3.22
N HIS A 367 -16.93 3.30 -3.86
CA HIS A 367 -18.34 2.92 -3.99
C HIS A 367 -18.60 2.12 -5.27
N GLU A 368 -17.55 1.77 -6.02
CA GLU A 368 -17.68 0.86 -7.15
C GLU A 368 -18.06 -0.52 -6.63
N HIS A 369 -19.29 -0.95 -6.96
CA HIS A 369 -19.72 -2.31 -6.72
C HIS A 369 -19.09 -3.22 -7.76
N LEU A 370 -17.85 -3.63 -7.50
CA LEU A 370 -17.13 -4.58 -8.32
C LEU A 370 -17.65 -5.98 -8.04
N GLU A 371 -18.33 -6.56 -9.03
CA GLU A 371 -18.79 -7.94 -8.98
C GLU A 371 -18.03 -8.79 -10.01
N PRO A 372 -17.76 -10.08 -9.70
CA PRO A 372 -17.30 -11.02 -10.70
C PRO A 372 -18.25 -10.99 -11.91
N PRO A 373 -17.73 -10.88 -13.14
CA PRO A 373 -18.59 -10.74 -14.30
C PRO A 373 -19.33 -12.05 -14.60
N GLU A 374 -20.59 -11.96 -15.02
CA GLU A 374 -21.37 -13.15 -15.46
C GLU A 374 -20.78 -13.83 -16.71
N GLN A 375 -20.02 -13.07 -17.51
CA GLN A 375 -19.34 -13.55 -18.72
C GLN A 375 -17.89 -13.09 -18.69
N SER A 376 -16.98 -13.95 -19.16
CA SER A 376 -15.56 -13.61 -19.27
C SER A 376 -15.37 -12.34 -20.10
N PRO A 377 -14.57 -11.35 -19.60
CA PRO A 377 -14.21 -10.17 -20.38
C PRO A 377 -13.10 -10.46 -21.40
N ILE A 378 -12.57 -11.69 -21.43
CA ILE A 378 -11.44 -12.10 -22.24
C ILE A 378 -11.92 -12.75 -23.54
N LYS A 379 -11.47 -12.21 -24.67
CA LYS A 379 -11.77 -12.67 -26.02
C LYS A 379 -10.87 -13.86 -26.42
N PRO A 380 -11.44 -15.01 -26.84
CA PRO A 380 -10.68 -16.20 -27.24
C PRO A 380 -9.77 -16.02 -28.45
N GLU A 381 -10.09 -15.11 -29.36
CA GLU A 381 -9.27 -14.78 -30.53
C GLU A 381 -8.12 -13.81 -30.22
N GLY A 382 -8.10 -13.27 -29.01
CA GLY A 382 -7.20 -12.19 -28.60
C GLY A 382 -5.82 -12.61 -28.14
N SER A 383 -4.89 -11.65 -28.20
CA SER A 383 -3.62 -11.70 -27.49
C SER A 383 -3.55 -10.69 -26.35
N TYR A 384 -2.83 -11.07 -25.28
CA TYR A 384 -2.65 -10.27 -24.08
C TYR A 384 -1.17 -10.26 -23.68
N LEU A 385 -0.61 -9.06 -23.52
CA LEU A 385 0.79 -8.85 -23.15
C LEU A 385 0.94 -8.66 -21.64
N LEU A 386 1.72 -9.52 -21.00
CA LEU A 386 2.06 -9.48 -19.58
C LEU A 386 3.55 -9.20 -19.42
N THR A 387 3.91 -7.94 -19.14
CA THR A 387 5.31 -7.61 -18.81
C THR A 387 5.57 -7.90 -17.33
N GLY A 388 6.71 -8.51 -17.02
CA GLY A 388 6.87 -9.16 -15.72
C GLY A 388 6.04 -10.45 -15.60
N GLY A 389 5.50 -10.97 -16.71
CA GLY A 389 4.59 -12.13 -16.75
C GLY A 389 5.21 -13.45 -16.29
N LEU A 390 6.54 -13.50 -16.18
CA LEU A 390 7.30 -14.66 -15.68
C LEU A 390 7.57 -14.60 -14.17
N GLY A 391 7.16 -13.52 -13.49
CA GLY A 391 7.24 -13.39 -12.04
C GLY A 391 6.08 -14.10 -11.33
N GLY A 392 6.17 -14.24 -10.01
CA GLY A 392 5.15 -14.96 -9.22
C GLY A 392 3.71 -14.45 -9.43
N ILE A 393 3.50 -13.13 -9.31
CA ILE A 393 2.19 -12.50 -9.60
C ILE A 393 1.83 -12.63 -11.08
N GLY A 394 2.80 -12.40 -11.98
CA GLY A 394 2.59 -12.50 -13.42
C GLY A 394 2.07 -13.87 -13.88
N LEU A 395 2.57 -14.95 -13.28
CA LEU A 395 2.10 -16.31 -13.55
C LEU A 395 0.69 -16.57 -13.02
N GLN A 396 0.31 -15.96 -11.89
CA GLN A 396 -1.07 -16.04 -11.38
C GLN A 396 -2.05 -15.32 -12.30
N VAL A 397 -1.68 -14.14 -12.79
CA VAL A 397 -2.49 -13.39 -13.76
C VAL A 397 -2.57 -14.14 -15.08
N ALA A 398 -1.48 -14.73 -15.56
CA ALA A 398 -1.47 -15.56 -16.77
C ALA A 398 -2.41 -16.78 -16.64
N GLN A 399 -2.40 -17.46 -15.48
CA GLN A 399 -3.32 -18.56 -15.18
C GLN A 399 -4.78 -18.09 -15.21
N GLN A 400 -5.08 -16.93 -14.61
CA GLN A 400 -6.43 -16.39 -14.65
C GLN A 400 -6.87 -16.10 -16.08
N LEU A 401 -6.07 -15.37 -16.87
CA LEU A 401 -6.45 -15.04 -18.25
C LEU A 401 -6.64 -16.28 -19.14
N ALA A 402 -5.83 -17.33 -18.94
CA ALA A 402 -6.03 -18.60 -19.63
C ALA A 402 -7.35 -19.27 -19.22
N ALA A 403 -7.67 -19.29 -17.93
CA ALA A 403 -8.94 -19.83 -17.42
C ALA A 403 -10.16 -19.03 -17.94
N GLU A 404 -10.01 -17.72 -18.12
CA GLU A 404 -11.00 -16.85 -18.74
C GLU A 404 -11.08 -17.02 -20.28
N GLY A 405 -10.24 -17.86 -20.87
CA GLY A 405 -10.30 -18.25 -22.28
C GLY A 405 -9.38 -17.49 -23.22
N ALA A 406 -8.30 -16.86 -22.74
CA ALA A 406 -7.33 -16.18 -23.60
C ALA A 406 -6.74 -17.11 -24.68
N GLY A 407 -6.82 -16.73 -25.96
CA GLY A 407 -6.21 -17.51 -27.03
C GLY A 407 -4.69 -17.45 -27.06
N HIS A 408 -4.13 -16.27 -26.78
CA HIS A 408 -2.70 -16.00 -26.81
C HIS A 408 -2.25 -15.21 -25.57
N LEU A 409 -1.27 -15.72 -24.83
CA LEU A 409 -0.60 -14.99 -23.75
C LEU A 409 0.84 -14.70 -24.13
N VAL A 410 1.25 -13.43 -24.09
CA VAL A 410 2.63 -13.01 -24.32
C VAL A 410 3.26 -12.68 -22.98
N LEU A 411 4.16 -13.53 -22.50
CA LEU A 411 4.86 -13.35 -21.22
C LEU A 411 6.23 -12.74 -21.48
N ALA A 412 6.41 -11.48 -21.10
CA ALA A 412 7.63 -10.72 -21.37
C ALA A 412 8.48 -10.52 -20.11
N GLY A 413 9.79 -10.71 -20.23
CA GLY A 413 10.74 -10.37 -19.17
C GLY A 413 12.21 -10.65 -19.51
N ARG A 414 13.13 -9.99 -18.81
CA ARG A 414 14.58 -9.99 -19.12
C ARG A 414 15.27 -11.35 -19.12
N ARG A 415 14.76 -12.33 -18.39
CA ARG A 415 15.43 -13.62 -18.14
C ARG A 415 14.85 -14.80 -18.92
N GLY A 416 13.75 -14.61 -19.65
CA GLY A 416 12.98 -15.73 -20.22
C GLY A 416 12.57 -16.75 -19.15
N VAL A 417 12.29 -18.00 -19.56
CA VAL A 417 11.96 -19.08 -18.62
C VAL A 417 13.22 -19.51 -17.86
N SER A 418 13.30 -19.13 -16.57
CA SER A 418 14.49 -19.37 -15.75
C SER A 418 14.33 -20.47 -14.69
N THR A 419 13.11 -20.95 -14.42
CA THR A 419 12.85 -21.97 -13.39
C THR A 419 11.97 -23.09 -13.93
N LYS A 420 12.10 -24.29 -13.33
CA LYS A 420 11.28 -25.45 -13.69
C LYS A 420 9.80 -25.20 -13.37
N GLU A 421 9.52 -24.55 -12.25
CA GLU A 421 8.16 -24.19 -11.84
C GLU A 421 7.48 -23.30 -12.87
N THR A 422 8.20 -22.31 -13.41
CA THR A 422 7.72 -21.43 -14.49
C THR A 422 7.42 -22.25 -15.75
N GLN A 423 8.33 -23.16 -16.11
CA GLN A 423 8.16 -24.04 -17.27
C GLN A 423 6.95 -24.96 -17.13
N ASP A 424 6.77 -25.57 -15.95
CA ASP A 424 5.66 -26.47 -15.64
C ASP A 424 4.31 -25.74 -15.69
N VAL A 425 4.27 -24.47 -15.25
CA VAL A 425 3.07 -23.62 -15.40
C VAL A 425 2.78 -23.34 -16.87
N ILE A 426 3.77 -22.93 -17.66
CA ILE A 426 3.57 -22.63 -19.09
C ILE A 426 3.05 -23.87 -19.84
N GLN A 427 3.65 -25.04 -19.62
CA GLN A 427 3.20 -26.28 -20.25
C GLN A 427 1.76 -26.64 -19.89
N ARG A 428 1.33 -26.33 -18.66
CA ARG A 428 -0.06 -26.53 -18.23
C ARG A 428 -1.02 -25.62 -18.98
N LEU A 429 -0.70 -24.33 -19.10
CA LEU A 429 -1.51 -23.36 -19.84
C LEU A 429 -1.64 -23.77 -21.33
N GLU A 430 -0.56 -24.26 -21.93
CA GLU A 430 -0.57 -24.79 -23.30
C GLU A 430 -1.41 -26.06 -23.43
N ALA A 431 -1.33 -26.98 -22.47
CA ALA A 431 -2.17 -28.18 -22.44
C ALA A 431 -3.66 -27.87 -22.26
N GLU A 432 -3.99 -26.76 -21.60
CA GLU A 432 -5.34 -26.23 -21.41
C GLU A 432 -5.85 -25.44 -22.64
N GLY A 433 -5.02 -25.27 -23.67
CA GLY A 433 -5.40 -24.73 -24.98
C GLY A 433 -4.99 -23.28 -25.24
N THR A 434 -4.31 -22.63 -24.29
CA THR A 434 -3.80 -21.25 -24.45
C THR A 434 -2.43 -21.25 -25.11
N LYS A 435 -2.22 -20.47 -26.17
CA LYS A 435 -0.90 -20.35 -26.80
C LYS A 435 -0.03 -19.38 -26.03
N VAL A 436 1.05 -19.86 -25.42
CA VAL A 436 1.97 -19.02 -24.63
C VAL A 436 3.20 -18.63 -25.45
N HIS A 437 3.48 -17.33 -25.53
CA HIS A 437 4.63 -16.75 -26.23
C HIS A 437 5.55 -16.12 -25.17
N VAL A 438 6.68 -16.76 -24.89
CA VAL A 438 7.68 -16.19 -23.97
C VAL A 438 8.66 -15.33 -24.77
N ILE A 439 8.71 -14.04 -24.46
CA ILE A 439 9.58 -13.08 -25.17
C ILE A 439 10.55 -12.47 -24.17
N GLN A 440 11.84 -12.63 -24.44
CA GLN A 440 12.87 -11.96 -23.67
C GLN A 440 12.99 -10.51 -24.14
N ALA A 441 12.67 -9.56 -23.26
CA ALA A 441 12.76 -8.14 -23.54
C ALA A 441 13.00 -7.36 -22.23
N ASP A 442 13.83 -6.32 -22.31
CA ASP A 442 13.93 -5.29 -21.28
C ASP A 442 13.00 -4.13 -21.61
N VAL A 443 11.93 -4.00 -20.83
CA VAL A 443 10.95 -2.91 -21.00
C VAL A 443 11.55 -1.52 -20.75
N THR A 444 12.74 -1.43 -20.16
CA THR A 444 13.43 -0.16 -19.93
C THR A 444 14.17 0.36 -21.17
N VAL A 445 14.16 -0.39 -22.27
CA VAL A 445 14.78 -0.04 -23.55
C VAL A 445 13.69 0.11 -24.63
N GLU A 446 13.51 1.31 -25.16
CA GLU A 446 12.43 1.64 -26.11
C GLU A 446 12.42 0.72 -27.34
N SER A 447 13.59 0.49 -27.96
CA SER A 447 13.71 -0.39 -29.13
C SER A 447 13.36 -1.85 -28.85
N GLU A 448 13.55 -2.32 -27.61
CA GLU A 448 13.15 -3.68 -27.23
C GLU A 448 11.63 -3.77 -27.00
N VAL A 449 10.99 -2.71 -26.49
CA VAL A 449 9.53 -2.61 -26.38
C VAL A 449 8.89 -2.59 -27.76
N GLU A 450 9.48 -1.87 -28.72
CA GLU A 450 9.02 -1.88 -30.12
C GLU A 450 9.06 -3.30 -30.72
N GLN A 451 10.17 -4.01 -30.53
CA GLN A 451 10.33 -5.40 -31.00
C GLN A 451 9.34 -6.35 -30.31
N LEU A 452 9.13 -6.18 -29.00
CA LEU A 452 8.15 -6.94 -28.22
C LEU A 452 6.74 -6.77 -28.78
N LEU A 453 6.30 -5.54 -29.03
CA LEU A 453 4.96 -5.23 -29.54
C LEU A 453 4.76 -5.69 -30.98
N ALA A 454 5.82 -5.68 -31.80
CA ALA A 454 5.82 -6.22 -33.15
C ALA A 454 5.68 -7.75 -33.17
N ALA A 455 6.26 -8.43 -32.18
CA ALA A 455 6.18 -9.89 -32.03
C ALA A 455 4.85 -10.39 -31.43
N CYS A 456 4.05 -9.53 -30.81
CA CYS A 456 2.74 -9.91 -30.28
C CYS A 456 1.78 -10.38 -31.39
N PRO A 457 1.13 -11.55 -31.26
CA PRO A 457 0.05 -11.97 -32.16
C PRO A 457 -1.05 -10.90 -32.22
N LYS A 458 -1.67 -10.71 -33.39
CA LYS A 458 -2.74 -9.71 -33.57
C LYS A 458 -4.11 -10.41 -33.70
N PRO A 459 -5.20 -9.80 -33.19
CA PRO A 459 -5.25 -8.50 -32.50
C PRO A 459 -4.70 -8.56 -31.06
N LEU A 460 -3.98 -7.51 -30.64
CA LEU A 460 -3.57 -7.29 -29.26
C LEU A 460 -4.70 -6.56 -28.54
N HIS A 461 -5.34 -7.22 -27.59
CA HIS A 461 -6.51 -6.69 -26.89
C HIS A 461 -6.17 -6.11 -25.52
N GLY A 462 -5.12 -6.59 -24.85
CA GLY A 462 -4.83 -6.10 -23.51
C GLY A 462 -3.35 -6.08 -23.17
N ILE A 463 -2.97 -5.11 -22.33
CA ILE A 463 -1.64 -5.01 -21.74
C ILE A 463 -1.80 -5.00 -20.22
N ILE A 464 -1.05 -5.86 -19.54
CA ILE A 464 -0.89 -5.84 -18.08
C ILE A 464 0.59 -5.64 -17.75
N HIS A 465 0.92 -4.49 -17.19
CA HIS A 465 2.28 -4.10 -16.84
C HIS A 465 2.58 -4.38 -15.37
N MET A 466 3.35 -5.44 -15.11
CA MET A 466 3.75 -5.90 -13.77
C MET A 466 5.27 -5.90 -13.58
N ALA A 467 6.03 -5.38 -14.54
CA ALA A 467 7.48 -5.29 -14.41
C ALA A 467 7.84 -4.32 -13.27
N GLY A 468 8.66 -4.80 -12.34
CA GLY A 468 9.08 -4.01 -11.19
C GLY A 468 10.22 -4.70 -10.44
N VAL A 469 10.97 -3.93 -9.67
CA VAL A 469 12.01 -4.41 -8.75
C VAL A 469 11.98 -3.56 -7.49
N LEU A 470 12.42 -4.13 -6.36
CA LEU A 470 12.67 -3.40 -5.12
C LEU A 470 14.16 -3.15 -4.93
N ASP A 471 14.46 -2.05 -4.24
CA ASP A 471 15.79 -1.75 -3.67
C ASP A 471 15.58 -0.78 -2.50
N ASP A 472 14.92 -1.30 -1.47
CA ASP A 472 14.42 -0.56 -0.32
C ASP A 472 15.57 -0.06 0.57
N GLY A 473 15.35 1.10 1.17
CA GLY A 473 16.31 1.78 2.03
C GLY A 473 15.84 3.19 2.35
N VAL A 474 16.16 3.65 3.56
CA VAL A 474 15.94 5.05 3.97
C VAL A 474 16.57 6.02 2.97
N LEU A 475 15.96 7.19 2.86
CA LEU A 475 16.41 8.25 1.95
C LEU A 475 17.89 8.60 2.15
N SER A 476 18.41 8.58 3.38
CA SER A 476 19.84 8.82 3.65
C SER A 476 20.80 7.79 3.03
N ARG A 477 20.31 6.61 2.64
CA ARG A 477 21.09 5.52 2.03
C ARG A 477 20.72 5.27 0.57
N GLN A 478 19.72 5.95 0.04
CA GLN A 478 19.39 5.86 -1.37
C GLN A 478 20.43 6.60 -2.22
N THR A 479 20.60 6.13 -3.46
CA THR A 479 21.52 6.72 -4.42
C THR A 479 20.82 6.93 -5.75
N THR A 480 21.40 7.78 -6.61
CA THR A 480 20.92 7.99 -7.99
C THR A 480 20.75 6.65 -8.73
N ALA A 481 21.74 5.75 -8.64
CA ALA A 481 21.69 4.46 -9.32
C ALA A 481 20.57 3.54 -8.79
N ARG A 482 20.26 3.59 -7.48
CA ARG A 482 19.15 2.84 -6.89
C ARG A 482 17.80 3.39 -7.31
N PHE A 483 17.66 4.72 -7.40
CA PHE A 483 16.47 5.36 -7.96
C PHE A 483 16.27 4.97 -9.42
N GLU A 484 17.30 5.05 -10.26
CA GLU A 484 17.24 4.66 -11.67
C GLU A 484 16.83 3.20 -11.83
N LYS A 485 17.47 2.28 -11.10
CA LYS A 485 17.18 0.85 -11.16
C LYS A 485 15.72 0.52 -10.80
N VAL A 486 15.18 1.14 -9.76
CA VAL A 486 13.82 0.85 -9.25
C VAL A 486 12.75 1.55 -10.08
N MET A 487 12.99 2.81 -10.47
CA MET A 487 12.04 3.58 -11.27
C MET A 487 11.95 3.06 -12.71
N ALA A 488 13.07 2.67 -13.33
CA ALA A 488 13.10 2.35 -14.76
C ALA A 488 12.02 1.37 -15.26
N PRO A 489 11.78 0.19 -14.66
CA PRO A 489 10.78 -0.74 -15.19
C PRO A 489 9.36 -0.17 -15.18
N LYS A 490 9.00 0.64 -14.17
CA LYS A 490 7.66 1.22 -14.01
C LYS A 490 7.51 2.57 -14.71
N VAL A 491 8.58 3.35 -14.80
CA VAL A 491 8.57 4.69 -15.42
C VAL A 491 8.87 4.57 -16.91
N ASN A 492 10.08 4.13 -17.28
CA ASN A 492 10.44 3.95 -18.69
C ASN A 492 9.56 2.89 -19.36
N GLY A 493 9.37 1.74 -18.71
CA GLY A 493 8.60 0.63 -19.28
C GLY A 493 7.16 1.00 -19.60
N ALA A 494 6.44 1.59 -18.65
CA ALA A 494 5.07 2.02 -18.90
C ALA A 494 4.99 3.18 -19.89
N TRP A 495 5.96 4.12 -19.87
CA TRP A 495 6.00 5.24 -20.80
C TRP A 495 6.18 4.78 -22.25
N TYR A 496 7.12 3.86 -22.51
CA TYR A 496 7.34 3.34 -23.87
C TYR A 496 6.16 2.49 -24.34
N LEU A 497 5.62 1.63 -23.48
CA LEU A 497 4.38 0.91 -23.79
C LEU A 497 3.26 1.88 -24.12
N HIS A 498 3.11 2.97 -23.38
CA HIS A 498 2.11 3.98 -23.66
C HIS A 498 2.30 4.63 -25.03
N CYS A 499 3.49 5.16 -25.32
CA CYS A 499 3.79 5.85 -26.57
C CYS A 499 3.59 4.94 -27.79
N LEU A 500 4.06 3.69 -27.72
CA LEU A 500 4.04 2.75 -28.84
C LEU A 500 2.67 2.06 -29.05
N THR A 501 1.68 2.33 -28.19
CA THR A 501 0.36 1.68 -28.26
C THR A 501 -0.81 2.66 -28.34
N GLN A 502 -0.57 3.97 -28.54
CA GLN A 502 -1.64 4.97 -28.66
C GLN A 502 -2.61 4.66 -29.81
N ASP A 503 -2.09 4.15 -30.93
CA ASP A 503 -2.90 3.77 -32.11
C ASP A 503 -3.35 2.30 -32.10
N THR A 504 -3.08 1.55 -31.01
CA THR A 504 -3.51 0.16 -30.87
C THR A 504 -4.88 0.11 -30.19
N PRO A 505 -5.91 -0.53 -30.78
CA PRO A 505 -7.24 -0.62 -30.20
C PRO A 505 -7.29 -1.64 -29.05
N LEU A 506 -6.68 -1.28 -27.93
CA LEU A 506 -6.70 -2.07 -26.70
C LEU A 506 -8.09 -1.97 -26.05
N ASP A 507 -8.54 -3.10 -25.50
CA ASP A 507 -9.69 -3.18 -24.61
C ASP A 507 -9.32 -2.68 -23.20
N PHE A 508 -8.08 -2.96 -22.75
CA PHE A 508 -7.57 -2.50 -21.46
C PHE A 508 -6.05 -2.31 -21.45
N PHE A 509 -5.57 -1.37 -20.64
CA PHE A 509 -4.16 -1.17 -20.31
C PHE A 509 -4.06 -1.04 -18.78
N ILE A 510 -3.56 -2.06 -18.11
CA ILE A 510 -3.53 -2.14 -16.65
C ILE A 510 -2.10 -2.09 -16.15
N CYS A 511 -1.81 -1.19 -15.21
CA CYS A 511 -0.54 -1.12 -14.51
C CYS A 511 -0.69 -1.63 -13.07
N PHE A 512 0.20 -2.51 -12.66
CA PHE A 512 0.28 -2.96 -11.28
C PHE A 512 1.14 -1.97 -10.52
N SER A 513 0.47 -1.10 -9.78
CA SER A 513 1.05 -0.16 -8.83
C SER A 513 1.04 -0.79 -7.42
N SER A 514 1.18 0.02 -6.38
CA SER A 514 1.22 -0.43 -4.98
C SER A 514 0.49 0.54 -4.07
N ASN A 515 -0.10 0.04 -2.99
CA ASN A 515 -0.65 0.85 -1.90
C ASN A 515 0.38 1.83 -1.29
N ALA A 516 1.68 1.57 -1.44
CA ALA A 516 2.75 2.46 -1.00
C ALA A 516 2.68 3.88 -1.63
N SER A 517 2.07 4.05 -2.82
CA SER A 517 1.81 5.39 -3.40
C SER A 517 0.58 6.11 -2.83
N LEU A 518 -0.12 5.48 -1.87
CA LEU A 518 -1.29 6.03 -1.17
C LEU A 518 -1.06 6.14 0.33
N LEU A 519 -0.45 5.13 0.95
CA LEU A 519 -0.11 5.10 2.37
C LEU A 519 1.27 5.73 2.61
N GLU A 520 1.43 6.51 3.68
CA GLU A 520 2.71 7.17 3.98
C GLU A 520 3.74 6.14 4.49
N GLU A 521 4.44 5.49 3.55
CA GLU A 521 5.45 4.46 3.84
C GLU A 521 6.87 5.02 3.80
N GLY A 522 7.62 4.77 4.87
CA GLY A 522 9.07 5.02 4.92
C GLY A 522 9.86 3.95 4.18
N GLY A 523 11.14 4.20 3.92
CA GLY A 523 12.09 3.22 3.38
C GLY A 523 11.93 2.89 1.90
N GLN A 524 10.94 3.43 1.21
CA GLN A 524 10.58 3.05 -0.16
C GLN A 524 10.50 4.23 -1.14
N GLY A 525 11.24 5.32 -0.90
CA GLY A 525 11.08 6.58 -1.67
C GLY A 525 11.22 6.43 -3.19
N ASN A 526 12.12 5.57 -3.68
CA ASN A 526 12.26 5.27 -5.12
C ASN A 526 11.07 4.47 -5.67
N TYR A 527 10.57 3.50 -4.92
CA TYR A 527 9.44 2.65 -5.28
C TYR A 527 8.12 3.42 -5.25
N VAL A 528 7.89 4.24 -4.22
CA VAL A 528 6.73 5.13 -4.10
C VAL A 528 6.69 6.12 -5.26
N ALA A 529 7.82 6.77 -5.60
CA ALA A 529 7.91 7.66 -6.76
C ALA A 529 7.58 6.94 -8.08
N ALA A 530 8.10 5.73 -8.28
CA ALA A 530 7.84 4.92 -9.47
C ALA A 530 6.37 4.53 -9.63
N ASN A 531 5.71 4.12 -8.55
CA ASN A 531 4.30 3.74 -8.56
C ASN A 531 3.38 4.95 -8.71
N THR A 532 3.73 6.10 -8.14
CA THR A 532 2.95 7.33 -8.31
C THR A 532 3.01 7.85 -9.75
N PHE A 533 4.13 7.65 -10.46
CA PHE A 533 4.21 7.88 -11.90
C PHE A 533 3.24 7.00 -12.69
N LEU A 534 3.16 5.70 -12.35
CA LEU A 534 2.21 4.78 -13.01
C LEU A 534 0.75 5.23 -12.79
N ASP A 535 0.42 5.61 -11.56
CA ASP A 535 -0.92 6.07 -11.19
C ASP A 535 -1.36 7.25 -12.06
N SER A 536 -0.46 8.23 -12.19
CA SER A 536 -0.65 9.42 -13.03
C SER A 536 -0.73 9.07 -14.53
N LEU A 537 0.15 8.20 -15.04
CA LEU A 537 0.17 7.84 -16.45
C LEU A 537 -1.12 7.16 -16.90
N MET A 538 -1.77 6.39 -16.03
CA MET A 538 -3.07 5.77 -16.36
C MET A 538 -4.18 6.81 -16.45
N GLN A 539 -4.14 7.85 -15.61
CA GLN A 539 -5.05 8.99 -15.72
C GLN A 539 -4.74 9.82 -16.98
N HIS A 540 -3.46 10.04 -17.31
CA HIS A 540 -3.02 10.67 -18.56
C HIS A 540 -3.61 9.96 -19.77
N ARG A 541 -3.47 8.62 -19.84
CA ARG A 541 -4.05 7.81 -20.92
C ARG A 541 -5.56 8.05 -21.07
N ARG A 542 -6.29 8.10 -19.96
CA ARG A 542 -7.74 8.38 -19.99
C ARG A 542 -8.08 9.78 -20.47
N ALA A 543 -7.29 10.79 -20.08
CA ALA A 543 -7.46 12.15 -20.59
C ALA A 543 -7.30 12.22 -22.13
N MET A 544 -6.54 11.28 -22.71
CA MET A 544 -6.42 11.11 -24.17
C MET A 544 -7.53 10.23 -24.79
N GLY A 545 -8.49 9.74 -24.00
CA GLY A 545 -9.53 8.80 -24.45
C GLY A 545 -9.04 7.37 -24.63
N LEU A 546 -7.84 7.02 -24.13
CA LEU A 546 -7.26 5.67 -24.20
C LEU A 546 -7.58 4.90 -22.91
N PRO A 547 -7.73 3.55 -22.97
CA PRO A 547 -7.88 2.74 -21.77
C PRO A 547 -6.62 2.83 -20.89
N GLY A 548 -6.80 2.76 -19.58
CA GLY A 548 -5.73 2.96 -18.62
C GLY A 548 -6.19 2.79 -17.18
N LEU A 549 -5.71 1.80 -16.45
CA LEU A 549 -6.06 1.59 -15.05
C LEU A 549 -4.80 1.30 -14.24
N SER A 550 -4.57 2.05 -13.17
CA SER A 550 -3.56 1.73 -12.18
C SER A 550 -4.18 1.05 -10.98
N ILE A 551 -3.64 -0.10 -10.57
CA ILE A 551 -4.11 -0.84 -9.40
C ILE A 551 -3.07 -0.73 -8.29
N ASN A 552 -3.41 -0.03 -7.21
CA ASN A 552 -2.56 0.08 -6.01
C ASN A 552 -2.78 -1.14 -5.12
N TRP A 553 -2.02 -2.21 -5.39
CA TRP A 553 -2.14 -3.47 -4.67
C TRP A 553 -1.56 -3.39 -3.25
N GLY A 554 -2.27 -4.01 -2.29
CA GLY A 554 -1.67 -4.54 -1.07
C GLY A 554 -0.79 -5.77 -1.38
N ALA A 555 -0.13 -6.33 -0.36
CA ALA A 555 0.73 -7.49 -0.55
C ALA A 555 -0.08 -8.73 -1.01
N TRP A 556 0.43 -9.46 -1.99
CA TRP A 556 -0.11 -10.77 -2.39
C TRP A 556 0.54 -11.88 -1.57
N ALA A 557 -0.25 -12.87 -1.17
CA ALA A 557 0.22 -14.00 -0.37
C ALA A 557 1.20 -14.88 -1.18
N ASP A 558 2.19 -15.46 -0.50
CA ASP A 558 3.09 -16.53 -0.98
C ASP A 558 3.95 -16.25 -2.23
N VAL A 559 3.77 -15.12 -2.92
CA VAL A 559 4.50 -14.77 -4.14
C VAL A 559 4.79 -13.28 -4.25
N GLY A 560 5.74 -12.93 -5.12
CA GLY A 560 6.03 -11.53 -5.45
C GLY A 560 6.96 -10.86 -4.44
N MET A 561 7.04 -9.53 -4.53
CA MET A 561 8.05 -8.72 -3.81
C MET A 561 7.81 -8.65 -2.30
N ALA A 562 6.60 -8.99 -1.83
CA ALA A 562 6.22 -8.92 -0.42
C ALA A 562 6.24 -10.29 0.30
N ALA A 563 6.63 -11.38 -0.37
CA ALA A 563 6.50 -12.74 0.15
C ALA A 563 7.18 -12.94 1.53
N ASP A 564 8.33 -12.28 1.75
CA ASP A 564 9.08 -12.38 3.00
C ASP A 564 8.51 -11.49 4.13
N LEU A 565 7.65 -10.51 3.81
CA LEU A 565 7.10 -9.53 4.76
C LEU A 565 5.71 -9.91 5.30
N ILE A 566 5.02 -10.86 4.66
CA ILE A 566 3.62 -11.24 4.97
C ILE A 566 3.39 -11.59 6.45
N GLN A 567 4.36 -12.22 7.12
CA GLN A 567 4.19 -12.67 8.50
C GLN A 567 4.04 -11.50 9.50
N GLN A 568 4.54 -10.31 9.16
CA GLN A 568 4.55 -9.13 10.03
C GLN A 568 3.35 -8.21 9.79
N MET A 569 2.76 -8.25 8.59
CA MET A 569 1.71 -7.32 8.16
C MET A 569 0.44 -7.32 9.01
N PRO A 570 -0.10 -8.48 9.47
CA PRO A 570 -1.36 -8.47 10.22
C PRO A 570 -1.29 -7.65 11.51
N GLN A 571 -0.11 -7.54 12.13
CA GLN A 571 0.09 -6.75 13.35
C GLN A 571 0.08 -5.24 13.07
N GLN A 572 0.49 -4.86 11.86
CA GLN A 572 0.41 -3.50 11.35
C GLN A 572 -1.00 -3.14 10.83
N GLY A 573 -1.94 -4.10 10.81
CA GLY A 573 -3.30 -3.88 10.33
C GLY A 573 -3.44 -3.97 8.81
N LEU A 574 -2.42 -4.50 8.12
CA LEU A 574 -2.46 -4.83 6.71
C LEU A 574 -2.51 -6.36 6.57
N ASP A 575 -3.45 -6.90 5.81
CA ASP A 575 -3.49 -8.33 5.54
C ASP A 575 -2.91 -8.63 4.14
N ALA A 576 -2.50 -9.88 3.91
CA ALA A 576 -2.11 -10.32 2.58
C ALA A 576 -3.33 -10.74 1.76
N ILE A 577 -3.33 -10.42 0.48
CA ILE A 577 -4.33 -10.82 -0.51
C ILE A 577 -4.06 -12.29 -0.88
N PRO A 578 -4.98 -13.23 -0.60
CA PRO A 578 -4.82 -14.60 -1.06
C PRO A 578 -4.73 -14.65 -2.59
N LEU A 579 -3.89 -15.55 -3.14
CA LEU A 579 -3.64 -15.63 -4.59
C LEU A 579 -4.93 -15.73 -5.42
N GLU A 580 -5.83 -16.62 -5.00
CA GLU A 580 -7.12 -16.84 -5.65
C GLU A 580 -7.97 -15.56 -5.70
N VAL A 581 -8.04 -14.86 -4.57
CA VAL A 581 -8.75 -13.59 -4.45
C VAL A 581 -8.10 -12.52 -5.34
N GLY A 582 -6.77 -12.43 -5.36
CA GLY A 582 -6.07 -11.49 -6.23
C GLY A 582 -6.39 -11.72 -7.71
N ARG A 583 -6.49 -13.00 -8.14
CA ARG A 583 -6.88 -13.35 -9.52
C ARG A 583 -8.32 -12.94 -9.82
N GLU A 584 -9.26 -13.20 -8.91
CA GLU A 584 -10.66 -12.78 -9.06
C GLU A 584 -10.79 -11.25 -9.21
N ILE A 585 -10.07 -10.50 -8.37
CA ILE A 585 -10.08 -9.02 -8.43
C ILE A 585 -9.56 -8.54 -9.80
N VAL A 586 -8.52 -9.17 -10.36
CA VAL A 586 -8.03 -8.82 -11.70
C VAL A 586 -9.12 -8.98 -12.76
N THR A 587 -9.83 -10.11 -12.77
CA THR A 587 -10.94 -10.32 -13.73
C THR A 587 -12.05 -9.30 -13.52
N ALA A 588 -12.45 -9.04 -12.28
CA ALA A 588 -13.49 -8.06 -11.96
C ALA A 588 -13.12 -6.65 -12.43
N LEU A 589 -11.86 -6.25 -12.24
CA LEU A 589 -11.34 -4.95 -12.69
C LEU A 589 -11.24 -4.84 -14.22
N ILE A 590 -10.83 -5.91 -14.91
CA ILE A 590 -10.85 -5.94 -16.39
C ILE A 590 -12.28 -5.77 -16.90
N ALA A 591 -13.24 -6.47 -16.30
CA ALA A 591 -14.64 -6.35 -16.69
C ALA A 591 -15.22 -4.96 -16.39
N ASN A 592 -14.82 -4.34 -15.27
CA ASN A 592 -15.20 -2.98 -14.93
C ASN A 592 -14.62 -1.96 -15.92
N GLU A 593 -13.36 -2.13 -16.33
CA GLU A 593 -12.71 -1.26 -17.32
C GLU A 593 -13.52 -1.21 -18.63
N LEU A 594 -14.00 -2.35 -19.08
CA LEU A 594 -14.82 -2.47 -20.28
C LEU A 594 -16.21 -1.82 -20.15
N LYS A 595 -16.77 -1.76 -18.94
CA LYS A 595 -18.13 -1.24 -18.67
C LYS A 595 -18.16 0.25 -18.35
N SER A 596 -17.18 0.72 -17.58
CA SER A 596 -17.26 1.98 -16.82
C SER A 596 -17.02 3.25 -17.65
N ASN A 597 -16.84 3.14 -18.98
CA ASN A 597 -16.63 4.29 -19.87
C ASN A 597 -15.59 5.29 -19.30
N ASN A 598 -14.47 4.76 -18.81
CA ASN A 598 -13.31 5.52 -18.35
C ASN A 598 -13.48 6.40 -17.09
N GLN A 599 -14.38 6.10 -16.15
CA GLN A 599 -14.63 6.99 -15.00
C GLN A 599 -13.48 7.10 -13.95
N THR A 600 -12.77 6.02 -13.63
CA THR A 600 -11.72 6.00 -12.58
C THR A 600 -10.38 5.42 -13.08
N GLY A 601 -9.33 6.24 -13.20
CA GLY A 601 -8.01 5.78 -13.69
C GLY A 601 -7.11 5.09 -12.68
N GLN A 602 -7.53 5.05 -11.42
CA GLN A 602 -6.75 4.53 -10.30
C GLN A 602 -7.68 3.91 -9.26
N ILE A 603 -7.33 2.72 -8.77
CA ILE A 603 -8.04 2.06 -7.67
C ILE A 603 -7.05 1.31 -6.77
N ALA A 604 -7.23 1.43 -5.45
CA ALA A 604 -6.48 0.60 -4.51
C ALA A 604 -7.24 -0.68 -4.21
N ALA A 605 -6.53 -1.80 -4.10
CA ALA A 605 -7.08 -3.08 -3.69
C ALA A 605 -6.22 -3.62 -2.54
N MET A 606 -6.67 -3.45 -1.30
CA MET A 606 -5.92 -3.81 -0.11
C MET A 606 -6.84 -4.20 1.06
N PRO A 607 -6.65 -5.37 1.69
CA PRO A 607 -7.33 -5.71 2.92
C PRO A 607 -6.67 -4.98 4.09
N VAL A 608 -7.41 -4.03 4.68
CA VAL A 608 -6.91 -3.18 5.75
C VAL A 608 -7.85 -3.20 6.96
N ASN A 609 -7.29 -3.48 8.12
CA ASN A 609 -7.95 -3.25 9.40
C ASN A 609 -7.60 -1.83 9.87
N TRP A 610 -8.42 -0.84 9.48
CA TRP A 610 -8.16 0.56 9.78
C TRP A 610 -8.01 0.87 11.27
N ALA A 611 -8.76 0.19 12.14
CA ALA A 611 -8.65 0.40 13.58
C ALA A 611 -7.26 -0.01 14.10
N ARG A 612 -6.72 -1.13 13.61
CA ARG A 612 -5.36 -1.58 13.94
C ARG A 612 -4.30 -0.72 13.25
N TYR A 613 -4.46 -0.44 11.97
CA TYR A 613 -3.51 0.37 11.20
C TYR A 613 -3.34 1.78 11.81
N LEU A 614 -4.45 2.44 12.15
CA LEU A 614 -4.42 3.76 12.76
C LEU A 614 -3.90 3.79 14.20
N SER A 615 -3.90 2.65 14.91
CA SER A 615 -3.41 2.57 16.29
C SER A 615 -1.90 2.84 16.43
N HIS A 616 -1.15 2.72 15.32
CA HIS A 616 0.28 3.02 15.25
C HIS A 616 0.58 4.51 15.09
N PHE A 617 -0.45 5.32 14.78
CA PHE A 617 -0.31 6.77 14.60
C PHE A 617 -0.71 7.52 15.86
N VAL A 618 0.19 8.41 16.28
CA VAL A 618 -0.04 9.37 17.37
C VAL A 618 -1.07 10.41 16.98
N THR A 619 -0.95 10.88 15.74
CA THR A 619 -1.89 11.78 15.08
C THR A 619 -2.21 11.14 13.75
N VAL A 620 -3.49 10.85 13.53
CA VAL A 620 -3.95 10.25 12.27
C VAL A 620 -3.61 11.21 11.13
N PRO A 621 -2.91 10.74 10.07
CA PRO A 621 -2.67 11.54 8.88
C PRO A 621 -3.99 12.03 8.28
N SER A 622 -4.04 13.29 7.84
CA SER A 622 -5.29 13.90 7.33
C SER A 622 -5.89 13.17 6.14
N LEU A 623 -5.06 12.52 5.30
CA LEU A 623 -5.52 11.65 4.23
C LEU A 623 -6.43 10.53 4.75
N LEU A 624 -6.15 9.98 5.93
CA LEU A 624 -6.83 8.83 6.53
C LEU A 624 -7.91 9.23 7.55
N ALA A 625 -8.24 10.53 7.64
CA ALA A 625 -9.16 11.05 8.65
C ALA A 625 -10.54 10.37 8.63
N GLU A 626 -11.01 9.92 7.46
CA GLU A 626 -12.31 9.26 7.28
C GLU A 626 -12.41 7.90 8.01
N PHE A 627 -11.27 7.28 8.30
CA PHE A 627 -11.21 5.99 9.00
C PHE A 627 -11.02 6.13 10.51
N SER A 628 -10.78 7.36 11.01
CA SER A 628 -10.67 7.62 12.44
C SER A 628 -12.06 7.64 13.08
N SER A 629 -12.36 6.66 13.94
CA SER A 629 -13.58 6.70 14.75
C SER A 629 -13.44 7.76 15.85
N LYS A 630 -14.51 8.47 16.21
CA LYS A 630 -14.53 9.42 17.36
C LYS A 630 -14.10 8.79 18.70
N GLN A 631 -13.93 7.46 18.79
CA GLN A 631 -13.47 6.74 19.97
C GLN A 631 -11.94 6.61 20.07
N THR A 632 -11.18 6.89 19.00
CA THR A 632 -9.70 6.88 19.05
C THR A 632 -9.11 7.99 19.92
N SER A 633 -9.91 8.99 20.33
CA SER A 633 -9.49 10.01 21.31
C SER A 633 -9.15 9.44 22.71
N ALA A 634 -9.49 8.19 23.01
CA ALA A 634 -9.07 7.53 24.25
C ALA A 634 -7.64 6.97 24.22
N ALA A 635 -7.06 6.74 23.03
CA ALA A 635 -5.67 6.28 22.88
C ALA A 635 -4.65 7.44 22.98
N ASN A 636 -5.07 8.68 22.74
CA ASN A 636 -4.22 9.87 22.91
C ASN A 636 -3.77 10.11 24.36
N GLY A 637 -4.29 9.35 25.33
CA GLY A 637 -3.86 9.39 26.73
C GLY A 637 -2.59 8.59 27.03
N SER A 638 -2.18 7.64 26.16
CA SER A 638 -1.04 6.75 26.42
C SER A 638 0.30 7.26 25.86
N THR A 639 0.28 8.21 24.91
CA THR A 639 1.48 8.59 24.15
C THR A 639 2.44 9.54 24.89
N LEU A 640 2.06 10.02 26.07
CA LEU A 640 2.91 10.80 26.98
C LEU A 640 3.44 9.98 28.17
N MET A 641 3.33 8.65 28.14
CA MET A 641 3.71 7.81 29.27
C MET A 641 5.20 7.93 29.59
N LEU A 642 6.11 7.76 28.63
CA LEU A 642 7.54 7.67 28.97
C LEU A 642 8.11 8.98 29.52
N ARG A 643 7.94 10.13 28.85
CA ARG A 643 8.44 11.42 29.37
C ARG A 643 7.88 11.73 30.78
N ARG A 644 6.57 11.58 30.98
CA ARG A 644 5.93 11.84 32.28
C ARG A 644 6.37 10.84 33.35
N GLU A 645 6.56 9.57 32.99
CA GLU A 645 7.13 8.57 33.88
C GLU A 645 8.56 8.92 34.27
N LEU A 646 9.41 9.33 33.33
CA LEU A 646 10.79 9.73 33.61
C LEU A 646 10.86 10.99 34.47
N GLU A 647 9.94 11.94 34.31
CA GLU A 647 9.79 13.11 35.18
C GLU A 647 9.38 12.72 36.62
N ALA A 648 8.57 11.67 36.78
CA ALA A 648 8.11 11.17 38.08
C ALA A 648 9.11 10.23 38.78
N VAL A 649 10.04 9.62 38.04
CA VAL A 649 11.04 8.69 38.55
C VAL A 649 12.32 9.42 38.98
N ARG A 650 12.99 8.91 40.03
CA ARG A 650 14.23 9.51 40.55
C ARG A 650 15.33 9.49 39.47
N PRO A 651 16.21 10.50 39.40
CA PRO A 651 17.23 10.58 38.35
C PRO A 651 18.08 9.30 38.17
N ARG A 652 18.38 8.58 39.27
CA ARG A 652 19.16 7.33 39.25
C ARG A 652 18.42 6.12 38.67
N GLU A 653 17.09 6.18 38.58
CA GLU A 653 16.22 5.09 38.10
C GLU A 653 15.79 5.30 36.63
N ARG A 654 16.10 6.47 36.03
CA ARG A 654 15.70 6.84 34.67
C ARG A 654 16.33 5.96 33.60
N ALA A 655 17.65 5.74 33.66
CA ALA A 655 18.36 4.91 32.68
C ALA A 655 17.78 3.49 32.61
N GLN A 656 17.43 2.90 33.76
CA GLN A 656 16.80 1.58 33.80
C GLN A 656 15.40 1.59 33.18
N ARG A 657 14.61 2.65 33.38
CA ARG A 657 13.28 2.78 32.77
C ARG A 657 13.35 3.01 31.26
N ILE A 658 14.29 3.84 30.80
CA ILE A 658 14.58 4.05 29.38
C ILE A 658 14.96 2.72 28.73
N LEU A 659 15.94 2.00 29.28
CA LEU A 659 16.38 0.73 28.72
C LEU A 659 15.23 -0.29 28.61
N ALA A 660 14.40 -0.41 29.67
CA ALA A 660 13.25 -1.30 29.64
C ALA A 660 12.24 -0.92 28.54
N TYR A 661 11.97 0.37 28.38
CA TYR A 661 11.10 0.86 27.31
C TYR A 661 11.69 0.59 25.92
N LEU A 662 12.98 0.89 25.72
CA LEU A 662 13.65 0.63 24.44
C LEU A 662 13.64 -0.87 24.09
N GLN A 663 13.80 -1.75 25.09
CA GLN A 663 13.68 -3.20 24.92
C GLN A 663 12.26 -3.64 24.57
N GLU A 664 11.23 -3.08 25.20
CA GLU A 664 9.82 -3.34 24.87
C GLU A 664 9.48 -2.91 23.44
N GLU A 665 9.90 -1.71 23.05
CA GLU A 665 9.70 -1.19 21.70
C GLU A 665 10.46 -2.02 20.66
N LEU A 666 11.70 -2.44 20.92
CA LEU A 666 12.43 -3.35 20.03
C LEU A 666 11.76 -4.71 19.92
N CYS A 667 11.27 -5.27 21.02
CA CYS A 667 10.47 -6.50 20.96
C CYS A 667 9.25 -6.32 20.07
N SER A 668 8.60 -5.15 20.12
CA SER A 668 7.46 -4.85 19.25
C SER A 668 7.87 -4.66 17.79
N VAL A 669 8.99 -4.00 17.49
CA VAL A 669 9.43 -3.71 16.12
C VAL A 669 10.06 -4.95 15.46
N LEU A 670 10.89 -5.68 16.19
CA LEU A 670 11.60 -6.87 15.73
C LEU A 670 10.85 -8.18 16.00
N MET A 671 9.68 -8.11 16.64
CA MET A 671 8.88 -9.29 16.99
C MET A 671 9.62 -10.31 17.86
N LEU A 672 10.49 -9.84 18.75
CA LEU A 672 11.26 -10.69 19.64
C LEU A 672 10.37 -11.17 20.80
N SER A 673 10.42 -12.47 21.08
CA SER A 673 9.72 -13.06 22.22
C SER A 673 10.37 -12.73 23.57
N GLN A 674 11.61 -12.23 23.55
CA GLN A 674 12.36 -11.79 24.72
C GLN A 674 13.16 -10.52 24.41
N PRO A 675 13.36 -9.64 25.41
CA PRO A 675 14.13 -8.42 25.24
C PRO A 675 15.59 -8.73 24.85
N PRO A 676 16.14 -8.05 23.84
CA PRO A 676 17.51 -8.27 23.38
C PRO A 676 18.53 -7.78 24.42
N MET A 677 19.76 -8.29 24.34
CA MET A 677 20.84 -7.85 25.23
C MET A 677 21.22 -6.38 24.93
N PRO A 678 21.45 -5.54 25.96
CA PRO A 678 21.71 -4.11 25.75
C PRO A 678 22.93 -3.80 24.86
N GLN A 679 23.94 -4.66 24.87
CA GLN A 679 25.19 -4.51 24.11
C GLN A 679 25.06 -4.90 22.63
N GLN A 680 24.00 -5.60 22.25
CA GLN A 680 23.86 -6.10 20.88
C GLN A 680 23.56 -4.94 19.93
N GLY A 681 24.19 -4.95 18.74
CA GLY A 681 24.00 -3.87 17.76
C GLY A 681 22.66 -4.00 17.03
N PHE A 682 21.98 -2.88 16.75
CA PHE A 682 20.68 -2.86 16.06
C PHE A 682 20.68 -3.61 14.72
N LEU A 683 21.73 -3.40 13.90
CA LEU A 683 21.88 -4.08 12.61
C LEU A 683 22.10 -5.59 12.76
N GLU A 684 22.80 -6.02 13.82
CA GLU A 684 23.03 -7.44 14.11
C GLU A 684 21.75 -8.15 14.57
N MET A 685 20.80 -7.40 15.15
CA MET A 685 19.46 -7.90 15.49
C MET A 685 18.55 -8.01 14.25
N GLY A 686 19.03 -7.65 13.06
CA GLY A 686 18.25 -7.67 11.84
C GLY A 686 17.35 -6.45 11.66
N MET A 687 17.58 -5.35 12.40
CA MET A 687 16.89 -4.10 12.08
C MET A 687 17.29 -3.64 10.69
N ASP A 688 16.31 -3.61 9.80
CA ASP A 688 16.45 -2.98 8.51
C ASP A 688 16.21 -1.46 8.58
N SER A 689 16.31 -0.81 7.43
CA SER A 689 16.18 0.64 7.30
C SER A 689 14.77 1.14 7.64
N LEU A 690 13.72 0.35 7.39
CA LEU A 690 12.33 0.70 7.68
C LEU A 690 12.07 0.63 9.19
N MET A 691 12.52 -0.46 9.81
CA MET A 691 12.41 -0.69 11.26
C MET A 691 13.16 0.38 12.06
N ILE A 692 14.31 0.87 11.55
CA ILE A 692 15.06 1.99 12.16
C ILE A 692 14.23 3.28 12.19
N VAL A 693 13.54 3.62 11.11
CA VAL A 693 12.70 4.83 11.04
C VAL A 693 11.49 4.69 11.96
N GLU A 694 10.82 3.53 11.93
CA GLU A 694 9.68 3.24 12.78
C GLU A 694 10.07 3.35 14.26
N PHE A 695 11.13 2.66 14.68
CA PHE A 695 11.62 2.68 16.06
C PHE A 695 11.96 4.12 16.50
N ARG A 696 12.73 4.87 15.70
CA ARG A 696 13.06 6.28 15.99
C ARG A 696 11.82 7.16 16.12
N ASN A 697 10.84 7.02 15.22
CA ASN A 697 9.61 7.82 15.24
C ASN A 697 8.76 7.54 16.49
N ARG A 698 8.70 6.28 16.93
CA ARG A 698 8.06 5.89 18.19
C ARG A 698 8.78 6.51 19.40
N LEU A 699 10.12 6.45 19.44
CA LEU A 699 10.91 7.09 20.51
C LEU A 699 10.72 8.60 20.57
N GLN A 700 10.78 9.27 19.41
CA GLN A 700 10.62 10.72 19.27
C GLN A 700 9.30 11.17 19.90
N THR A 701 8.26 10.40 19.62
CA THR A 701 6.93 10.60 20.18
C THR A 701 6.91 10.36 21.69
N ALA A 702 7.36 9.19 22.14
CA ALA A 702 7.25 8.78 23.55
C ALA A 702 8.00 9.74 24.50
N LEU A 703 9.09 10.33 24.01
CA LEU A 703 9.91 11.29 24.73
C LEU A 703 9.49 12.75 24.52
N ASP A 704 8.62 13.05 23.54
CA ASP A 704 8.25 14.41 23.14
C ASP A 704 9.50 15.31 22.93
N MET A 705 10.49 14.75 22.24
CA MET A 705 11.79 15.36 21.96
C MET A 705 12.13 15.16 20.49
N LYS A 706 12.86 16.09 19.87
CA LYS A 706 13.37 15.90 18.51
C LYS A 706 14.56 14.95 18.53
N LEU A 707 14.49 13.87 17.75
CA LEU A 707 15.55 12.86 17.66
C LEU A 707 16.15 12.89 16.25
N PRO A 708 17.47 13.14 16.11
CA PRO A 708 18.10 13.19 14.79
C PRO A 708 17.94 11.89 14.02
N SER A 709 17.78 11.97 12.70
CA SER A 709 17.70 10.78 11.85
C SER A 709 18.93 9.87 11.91
N THR A 710 20.09 10.43 12.27
CA THR A 710 21.34 9.69 12.46
C THR A 710 21.48 9.00 13.83
N LEU A 711 20.50 9.17 14.74
CA LEU A 711 20.62 8.76 16.14
C LEU A 711 21.05 7.31 16.31
N LEU A 712 20.34 6.38 15.68
CA LEU A 712 20.58 4.93 15.79
C LEU A 712 21.87 4.48 15.08
N PHE A 713 22.49 5.33 14.26
CA PHE A 713 23.81 5.08 13.68
C PHE A 713 24.93 5.62 14.57
N LYS A 714 24.69 6.71 15.29
CA LYS A 714 25.64 7.29 16.26
C LYS A 714 25.70 6.48 17.55
N TYR A 715 24.57 5.90 17.95
CA TYR A 715 24.41 5.06 19.14
C TYR A 715 23.86 3.70 18.70
N PRO A 716 24.71 2.80 18.17
CA PRO A 716 24.29 1.56 17.51
C PRO A 716 23.79 0.44 18.44
N SER A 717 23.75 0.64 19.75
CA SER A 717 23.29 -0.35 20.74
C SER A 717 22.28 0.24 21.72
N LEU A 718 21.50 -0.63 22.36
CA LEU A 718 20.53 -0.24 23.38
C LEU A 718 21.17 0.46 24.58
N GLU A 719 22.36 0.01 24.98
CA GLU A 719 23.14 0.60 26.08
C GLU A 719 23.58 2.02 25.72
N GLU A 720 24.21 2.21 24.57
CA GLU A 720 24.68 3.53 24.10
C GLU A 720 23.51 4.51 23.89
N LEU A 721 22.40 4.02 23.34
CA LEU A 721 21.20 4.83 23.15
C LEU A 721 20.57 5.22 24.48
N THR A 722 20.54 4.32 25.46
CA THR A 722 20.01 4.59 26.81
C THR A 722 20.84 5.65 27.52
N GLU A 723 22.17 5.63 27.40
CA GLU A 723 23.03 6.63 28.04
C GLU A 723 22.90 8.01 27.40
N HIS A 724 22.61 8.06 26.10
CA HIS A 724 22.43 9.30 25.37
C HIS A 724 21.10 10.02 25.70
N LEU A 725 20.01 9.26 25.81
CA LEU A 725 18.66 9.75 26.09
C LEU A 725 18.48 10.11 27.58
#